data_AF-A0A3R6U7P7-F1
#
_entry.id   AF-A0A3R6U7P7-F1
#
_cell.length_a   1.000
_cell.length_b   1.000
_cell.length_c   1.000
_cell.angle_alpha   90.00
_cell.angle_beta   90.00
_cell.angle_gamma   90.00
#
_symmetry.space_group_name_H-M   'P 1'
#
loop_
_entity.id
_entity.type
_entity.pdbx_description
1 polymer ?
#
loop_
_entity_poly.entity_id
_entity_poly.type
_entity_poly.pdbx_seq_one_letter_code
_entity_poly.pdbx_strand_id
1 'polypeptide(L)'
;MKIRAIAALLFILVSISAFGQKHVKITGYVRDADGSPLELVLVQIKNTLNGAMTNEKGYYSITTSPGDSVAVIFSCLGYNKAERILPSLQQDMRLNVQMNYTSIDLGEVVAVGTRYQTSTLQTMNADRVKLLPDPAGGSIESLVVTFAGVSSSNELSSQYSVRGGSYDENIVYVNGLEVFRPLLIRSGQQEGLSFINPDLTEAVNFAAGGFEARYGDKMSSVLDITYKKPKLFEGSASASLLGANAYVGSAVGKFTQITGIRYKTGRSLLKTMDTDAEYQPDFVDLQSYMTYQLAPKWEVNFLGNLASNTFKFTPNKRETNFGTVENAQRFEVYFPNSRERDKFQTLFGALTLKHNPNEKTELGLQASAFSSKEIETYDITGEYWLGDATTENNSGQEALEVARYHEHARNRLSSTIMNVGHYGSSKIRNNTIQWGATVQMEKINDRISEWEKRDSAGYSLPQTGDGVNVISNLYSNNDLSSTRVSGYIQDVFKFRTKQGMFTLIGGIRGSYWSYNKEFIFSPRVSLGFIPNFDQRLTFRAATGIYYQSPFYKELRTTVQDAAGNDVIELNKDIKSQRSIHFILGGDYTFKAGDRNFKVSTDLYYKKLDDLIPYTVDNVKIRYYGENCAKGHAMGIDVKFFGEFVPGTDSWISFSLMKAEQTIRDKVTVPMPNSQGYNVSLFFQDYFPGYKRVKLNLKGVISGGLPFIAPRTKYEDVKSTFRTPAYKRVDLGFSYQLAGGTDAIMDRGFFRHLKNIWIGLDVFNLFDIKNVSSYYWITNIDNQQYAVPNYLTGRQLNARLIVDF
;
A
#
# COMPACT_ATOMS: atom_id res chain seq x y z
N MET A 1 74.40 5.58 72.48
CA MET A 1 73.97 6.07 71.14
C MET A 1 74.77 5.52 69.95
N LYS A 2 76.03 5.04 70.09
CA LYS A 2 76.86 4.60 68.95
C LYS A 2 76.45 3.27 68.29
N ILE A 3 75.79 2.34 68.99
CA ILE A 3 75.43 1.01 68.44
C ILE A 3 74.17 1.06 67.55
N ARG A 4 73.21 1.96 67.83
CA ARG A 4 71.99 2.11 67.01
C ARG A 4 72.26 2.76 65.65
N ALA A 5 73.26 3.64 65.56
CA ALA A 5 73.66 4.28 64.30
C ALA A 5 74.36 3.29 63.35
N ILE A 6 75.15 2.36 63.88
CA ILE A 6 75.84 1.33 63.07
C ILE A 6 74.83 0.28 62.57
N ALA A 7 73.85 -0.11 63.39
CA ALA A 7 72.79 -1.02 62.95
C ALA A 7 71.89 -0.40 61.85
N ALA A 8 71.59 0.90 61.94
CA ALA A 8 70.84 1.61 60.90
C ALA A 8 71.65 1.76 59.59
N LEU A 9 72.97 1.99 59.68
CA LEU A 9 73.85 2.05 58.51
C LEU A 9 74.02 0.67 57.84
N LEU A 10 74.09 -0.42 58.62
CA LEU A 10 74.10 -1.79 58.10
C LEU A 10 72.76 -2.17 57.43
N PHE A 11 71.62 -1.71 57.96
CA PHE A 11 70.32 -1.97 57.36
C PHE A 11 70.13 -1.21 56.02
N ILE A 12 70.71 -0.01 55.91
CA ILE A 12 70.72 0.78 54.67
C ILE A 12 71.67 0.14 53.63
N LEU A 13 72.81 -0.42 54.05
CA LEU A 13 73.77 -1.09 53.15
C LEU A 13 73.29 -2.47 52.64
N VAL A 14 72.45 -3.19 53.40
CA VAL A 14 71.85 -4.46 52.96
C VAL A 14 70.62 -4.25 52.05
N SER A 15 70.04 -3.05 52.05
CA SER A 15 68.88 -2.72 51.18
C SER A 15 69.28 -2.37 49.73
N ILE A 16 70.58 -2.16 49.44
CA ILE A 16 71.06 -1.73 48.12
C ILE A 16 71.33 -2.92 47.17
N SER A 17 71.29 -4.17 47.65
CA SER A 17 71.58 -5.36 46.84
C SER A 17 70.37 -5.97 46.11
N ALA A 18 69.18 -5.35 46.14
CA ALA A 18 67.93 -5.94 45.65
C ALA A 18 67.32 -5.33 44.36
N PHE A 19 68.04 -4.47 43.63
CA PHE A 19 67.59 -3.95 42.32
C PHE A 19 68.54 -4.35 41.19
N GLY A 20 68.66 -5.66 40.97
CA GLY A 20 69.20 -6.25 39.75
C GLY A 20 68.11 -6.97 38.96
N GLN A 21 66.96 -6.34 38.73
CA GLN A 21 65.98 -6.89 37.79
C GLN A 21 66.63 -6.86 36.40
N LYS A 22 67.00 -8.04 35.87
CA LYS A 22 67.39 -8.17 34.47
C LYS A 22 66.22 -7.66 33.64
N HIS A 23 66.47 -6.68 32.79
CA HIS A 23 65.49 -6.14 31.86
C HIS A 23 65.96 -6.47 30.45
N VAL A 24 65.04 -6.90 29.62
CA VAL A 24 65.25 -7.26 28.23
C VAL A 24 64.54 -6.23 27.36
N LYS A 25 65.23 -5.73 26.33
CA LYS A 25 64.72 -4.76 25.37
C LYS A 25 64.23 -5.46 24.11
N ILE A 26 62.98 -5.19 23.74
CA ILE A 26 62.40 -5.57 22.47
C ILE A 26 62.36 -4.32 21.59
N THR A 27 62.96 -4.40 20.40
CA THR A 27 62.94 -3.32 19.41
C THR A 27 62.37 -3.80 18.09
N GLY A 28 61.91 -2.91 17.22
CA GLY A 28 61.44 -3.35 15.90
C GLY A 28 60.77 -2.28 15.10
N TYR A 29 60.31 -2.68 13.91
CA TYR A 29 59.53 -1.83 13.01
C TYR A 29 58.15 -2.43 12.78
N VAL A 30 57.13 -1.58 12.79
CA VAL A 30 55.76 -1.92 12.40
C VAL A 30 55.46 -1.32 11.03
N ARG A 31 54.93 -2.14 10.12
CA ARG A 31 54.58 -1.75 8.74
C ARG A 31 53.19 -2.23 8.36
N ASP A 32 52.59 -1.59 7.37
CA ASP A 32 51.33 -2.04 6.76
C ASP A 32 51.54 -3.18 5.75
N ALA A 33 50.44 -3.65 5.16
CA ALA A 33 50.46 -4.71 4.15
C ALA A 33 51.21 -4.32 2.86
N ASP A 34 51.32 -3.02 2.57
CA ASP A 34 51.98 -2.47 1.39
C ASP A 34 53.46 -2.13 1.65
N GLY A 35 53.95 -2.37 2.87
CA GLY A 35 55.35 -2.20 3.27
C GLY A 35 55.72 -0.80 3.79
N SER A 36 54.74 0.09 3.93
CA SER A 36 54.91 1.45 4.47
C SER A 36 55.04 1.43 6.00
N PRO A 37 55.87 2.30 6.61
CA PRO A 37 56.00 2.38 8.07
C PRO A 37 54.72 2.89 8.74
N LEU A 38 54.36 2.28 9.88
CA LEU A 38 53.17 2.67 10.67
C LEU A 38 53.57 3.44 11.94
N GLU A 39 53.20 4.72 11.98
CA GLU A 39 53.33 5.59 13.15
C GLU A 39 52.19 5.38 14.16
N LEU A 40 52.40 5.75 15.43
CA LEU A 40 51.40 5.75 16.51
C LEU A 40 50.78 4.37 16.81
N VAL A 41 51.43 3.28 16.42
CA VAL A 41 51.03 1.92 16.82
C VAL A 41 51.35 1.73 18.30
N LEU A 42 50.35 1.41 19.11
CA LEU A 42 50.53 1.03 20.51
C LEU A 42 51.05 -0.41 20.59
N VAL A 43 52.27 -0.56 21.09
CA VAL A 43 52.94 -1.84 21.38
C VAL A 43 52.89 -2.08 22.88
N GLN A 44 52.18 -3.10 23.34
CA GLN A 44 51.94 -3.36 24.76
C GLN A 44 52.21 -4.81 25.12
N ILE A 45 52.74 -5.04 26.32
CA ILE A 45 52.90 -6.40 26.85
C ILE A 45 51.60 -6.83 27.52
N LYS A 46 51.05 -7.96 27.05
CA LYS A 46 49.76 -8.49 27.47
C LYS A 46 49.70 -8.61 29.00
N ASN A 47 48.57 -8.17 29.58
CA ASN A 47 48.31 -8.15 31.02
C ASN A 47 49.24 -7.23 31.85
N THR A 48 49.92 -6.27 31.22
CA THR A 48 50.71 -5.24 31.92
C THR A 48 50.35 -3.84 31.42
N LEU A 49 50.67 -2.80 32.21
CA LEU A 49 50.58 -1.40 31.76
C LEU A 49 51.81 -0.94 30.96
N ASN A 50 52.75 -1.85 30.68
CA ASN A 50 53.99 -1.55 29.98
C ASN A 50 53.74 -1.50 28.47
N GLY A 51 53.92 -0.32 27.87
CA GLY A 51 53.68 -0.08 26.46
C GLY A 51 54.57 1.04 25.89
N ALA A 52 54.74 1.03 24.58
CA ALA A 52 55.44 2.05 23.81
C ALA A 52 54.65 2.35 22.52
N MET A 53 54.87 3.52 21.91
CA MET A 53 54.30 3.87 20.60
C MET A 53 55.38 3.87 19.52
N THR A 54 55.01 3.53 18.28
CA THR A 54 55.92 3.67 17.13
C THR A 54 56.08 5.13 16.72
N ASN A 55 57.28 5.51 16.25
CA ASN A 55 57.57 6.82 15.67
C ASN A 55 57.24 6.91 14.17
N GLU A 56 57.47 8.06 13.53
CA GLU A 56 57.20 8.32 12.09
C GLU A 56 57.83 7.29 11.14
N LYS A 57 58.92 6.63 11.55
CA LYS A 57 59.60 5.57 10.78
C LYS A 57 59.08 4.17 11.10
N GLY A 58 58.03 4.06 11.91
CA GLY A 58 57.46 2.81 12.40
C GLY A 58 58.29 2.10 13.47
N TYR A 59 59.31 2.74 14.03
CA TYR A 59 60.21 2.12 15.01
C TYR A 59 59.65 2.20 16.43
N TYR A 60 59.75 1.10 17.19
CA TYR A 60 59.43 1.04 18.61
C TYR A 60 60.57 0.41 19.44
N SER A 61 60.58 0.73 20.74
CA SER A 61 61.44 0.12 21.75
C SER A 61 60.68 -0.01 23.06
N ILE A 62 60.59 -1.22 23.60
CA ILE A 62 59.91 -1.53 24.87
C ILE A 62 60.81 -2.44 25.71
N THR A 63 60.78 -2.26 27.02
CA THR A 63 61.66 -2.99 27.96
C THR A 63 60.83 -3.78 28.95
N THR A 64 61.14 -5.06 29.17
CA THR A 64 60.37 -5.95 30.05
C THR A 64 61.25 -6.90 30.84
N SER A 65 60.72 -7.49 31.91
CA SER A 65 61.40 -8.58 32.61
C SER A 65 61.44 -9.86 31.74
N PRO A 66 62.52 -10.66 31.84
CA PRO A 66 62.59 -11.99 31.24
C PRO A 66 61.42 -12.86 31.64
N GLY A 67 60.97 -13.71 30.73
CA GLY A 67 59.87 -14.62 31.00
C GLY A 67 59.78 -15.76 29.98
N ASP A 68 59.20 -16.87 30.41
CA ASP A 68 59.10 -18.10 29.60
C ASP A 68 58.16 -17.94 28.40
N SER A 69 57.17 -17.04 28.48
CA SER A 69 56.25 -16.72 27.39
C SER A 69 55.73 -15.30 27.53
N VAL A 70 56.26 -14.36 26.73
CA VAL A 70 55.85 -12.95 26.74
C VAL A 70 55.00 -12.67 25.50
N ALA A 71 53.74 -12.29 25.68
CA ALA A 71 52.86 -11.90 24.58
C ALA A 71 52.88 -10.38 24.39
N VAL A 72 53.21 -9.93 23.18
CA VAL A 72 53.23 -8.52 22.77
C VAL A 72 52.07 -8.26 21.82
N ILE A 73 51.25 -7.26 22.13
CA ILE A 73 50.08 -6.85 21.37
C ILE A 73 50.40 -5.54 20.66
N PHE A 74 50.14 -5.50 19.36
CA PHE A 74 50.26 -4.32 18.50
C PHE A 74 48.85 -3.89 18.12
N SER A 75 48.51 -2.63 18.39
CA SER A 75 47.19 -2.07 18.06
C SER A 75 47.30 -0.67 17.48
N CYS A 76 46.57 -0.44 16.40
CA CYS A 76 46.50 0.83 15.69
C CYS A 76 45.09 1.01 15.13
N LEU A 77 44.60 2.25 15.08
CA LEU A 77 43.27 2.55 14.55
C LEU A 77 43.24 2.19 13.06
N GLY A 78 42.23 1.41 12.63
CA GLY A 78 42.08 0.98 11.24
C GLY A 78 42.86 -0.30 10.85
N TYR A 79 43.56 -0.94 11.80
CA TYR A 79 44.33 -2.17 11.57
C TYR A 79 43.97 -3.29 12.56
N ASN A 80 44.06 -4.54 12.10
CA ASN A 80 43.80 -5.71 12.93
C ASN A 80 44.87 -5.81 14.02
N LYS A 81 44.45 -6.02 15.27
CA LYS A 81 45.39 -6.26 16.38
C LYS A 81 46.26 -7.47 16.05
N ALA A 82 47.57 -7.31 16.14
CA ALA A 82 48.51 -8.40 15.98
C ALA A 82 49.03 -8.82 17.37
N GLU A 83 48.93 -10.09 17.70
CA GLU A 83 49.52 -10.67 18.92
C GLU A 83 50.71 -11.55 18.53
N ARG A 84 51.86 -11.34 19.19
CA ARG A 84 53.08 -12.14 19.01
C ARG A 84 53.50 -12.72 20.35
N ILE A 85 53.57 -14.04 20.42
CA ILE A 85 54.04 -14.77 21.60
C ILE A 85 55.52 -15.06 21.42
N LEU A 86 56.34 -14.57 22.35
CA LEU A 86 57.79 -14.76 22.38
C LEU A 86 58.11 -15.85 23.42
N PRO A 87 58.47 -17.08 22.99
CA PRO A 87 58.91 -18.12 23.91
C PRO A 87 60.33 -17.83 24.40
N SER A 88 60.56 -17.96 25.71
CA SER A 88 61.87 -17.81 26.36
C SER A 88 62.60 -16.48 26.08
N LEU A 89 62.01 -15.37 26.52
CA LEU A 89 62.61 -14.04 26.38
C LEU A 89 63.69 -13.84 27.45
N GLN A 90 64.96 -14.07 27.13
CA GLN A 90 66.09 -13.90 28.07
C GLN A 90 67.12 -12.83 27.69
N GLN A 91 67.11 -12.35 26.44
CA GLN A 91 68.05 -11.36 25.92
C GLN A 91 67.36 -10.40 24.94
N ASP A 92 67.98 -9.24 24.71
CA ASP A 92 67.48 -8.22 23.80
C ASP A 92 67.21 -8.82 22.41
N MET A 93 66.08 -8.43 21.81
CA MET A 93 65.67 -8.96 20.51
C MET A 93 64.98 -7.93 19.64
N ARG A 94 64.97 -8.23 18.34
CA ARG A 94 64.29 -7.43 17.33
C ARG A 94 63.07 -8.18 16.78
N LEU A 95 61.90 -7.57 16.87
CA LEU A 95 60.62 -8.11 16.41
C LEU A 95 59.96 -7.12 15.45
N ASN A 96 60.04 -7.40 14.14
CA ASN A 96 59.30 -6.61 13.14
C ASN A 96 57.90 -7.21 12.95
N VAL A 97 56.89 -6.36 12.77
CA VAL A 97 55.48 -6.77 12.65
C VAL A 97 54.83 -6.10 11.46
N GLN A 98 54.10 -6.88 10.68
CA GLN A 98 53.21 -6.38 9.62
C GLN A 98 51.77 -6.40 10.11
N MET A 99 51.06 -5.28 10.01
CA MET A 99 49.65 -5.15 10.38
C MET A 99 48.79 -5.04 9.12
N ASN A 100 47.71 -5.82 9.08
CA ASN A 100 46.73 -5.78 7.98
C ASN A 100 45.59 -4.82 8.32
N TYR A 101 45.05 -4.14 7.32
CA TYR A 101 43.88 -3.28 7.48
C TYR A 101 42.69 -4.04 8.09
N THR A 102 41.99 -3.42 9.04
CA THR A 102 40.69 -3.90 9.48
C THR A 102 39.67 -3.48 8.44
N SER A 103 39.19 -4.42 7.63
CA SER A 103 37.91 -4.27 6.94
C SER A 103 36.84 -4.26 8.02
N ILE A 104 36.54 -3.09 8.58
CA ILE A 104 35.32 -2.89 9.33
C ILE A 104 34.22 -2.96 8.29
N ASP A 105 33.72 -4.17 8.03
CA ASP A 105 32.31 -4.29 7.68
C ASP A 105 31.58 -3.74 8.89
N LEU A 106 31.21 -2.45 8.81
CA LEU A 106 30.20 -1.90 9.69
C LEU A 106 28.98 -2.77 9.42
N GLY A 107 28.79 -3.80 10.26
CA GLY A 107 27.51 -4.48 10.38
C GLY A 107 26.48 -3.38 10.41
N GLU A 108 25.58 -3.43 9.41
CA GLU A 108 24.66 -2.38 9.04
C GLU A 108 24.23 -1.61 10.29
N VAL A 109 24.78 -0.40 10.48
CA VAL A 109 24.20 0.51 11.46
C VAL A 109 22.86 0.85 10.85
N VAL A 110 21.84 0.08 11.22
CA VAL A 110 20.44 0.40 10.94
C VAL A 110 20.19 1.66 11.74
N ALA A 111 20.53 2.80 11.13
CA ALA A 111 20.07 4.08 11.59
C ALA A 111 18.54 4.05 11.41
N VAL A 112 17.83 3.60 12.45
CA VAL A 112 16.38 3.80 12.59
C VAL A 112 16.17 5.29 12.89
N GLY A 113 16.53 6.14 11.93
CA GLY A 113 16.16 7.54 11.95
C GLY A 113 14.72 7.64 11.52
N THR A 114 13.81 8.02 12.43
CA THR A 114 12.45 8.42 12.06
C THR A 114 12.56 9.58 11.08
N ARG A 115 12.30 9.33 9.79
CA ARG A 115 12.37 10.37 8.75
C ARG A 115 11.28 11.40 9.00
N TYR A 116 11.66 12.64 9.31
CA TYR A 116 10.71 13.73 9.48
C TYR A 116 9.94 13.98 8.18
N GLN A 117 8.62 14.01 8.28
CA GLN A 117 7.71 14.15 7.15
C GLN A 117 7.52 15.63 6.81
N THR A 118 8.30 16.12 5.86
CA THR A 118 8.25 17.53 5.41
C THR A 118 7.34 17.76 4.19
N SER A 119 6.64 16.74 3.70
CA SER A 119 5.65 16.83 2.63
C SER A 119 4.38 16.06 3.01
N THR A 120 3.32 16.17 2.21
CA THR A 120 2.06 15.44 2.39
C THR A 120 2.19 13.93 2.19
N LEU A 121 3.30 13.44 1.63
CA LEU A 121 3.57 12.02 1.44
C LEU A 121 4.00 11.35 2.75
N GLN A 122 3.23 10.36 3.18
CA GLN A 122 3.60 9.44 4.24
C GLN A 122 4.28 8.20 3.64
N THR A 123 5.51 7.90 4.07
CA THR A 123 6.24 6.68 3.68
C THR A 123 6.04 5.57 4.70
N MET A 124 5.89 4.34 4.22
CA MET A 124 5.90 3.11 4.98
C MET A 124 6.76 2.04 4.29
N ASN A 125 7.28 1.11 5.08
CA ASN A 125 7.90 -0.11 4.58
C ASN A 125 6.82 -1.19 4.35
N ALA A 126 6.87 -1.89 3.21
CA ALA A 126 5.90 -2.92 2.85
C ALA A 126 6.13 -4.29 3.48
N ASP A 127 7.30 -4.58 4.04
CA ASP A 127 7.57 -5.83 4.78
C ASP A 127 6.58 -6.02 5.95
N ARG A 128 5.94 -4.92 6.36
CA ARG A 128 4.87 -4.84 7.37
C ARG A 128 3.53 -5.47 6.93
N VAL A 129 3.32 -5.71 5.64
CA VAL A 129 2.03 -6.18 5.08
C VAL A 129 1.94 -7.71 4.93
N LYS A 130 3.08 -8.41 4.87
CA LYS A 130 3.13 -9.85 4.56
C LYS A 130 2.35 -10.74 5.53
N LEU A 131 2.29 -10.38 6.81
CA LEU A 131 1.65 -11.17 7.85
C LEU A 131 0.22 -10.71 8.16
N LEU A 132 -0.34 -9.79 7.39
CA LEU A 132 -1.66 -9.24 7.71
C LEU A 132 -2.78 -10.22 7.41
N PRO A 133 -3.81 -10.30 8.27
CA PRO A 133 -5.05 -10.95 7.90
C PRO A 133 -5.75 -10.06 6.87
N ASP A 134 -5.81 -10.50 5.61
CA ASP A 134 -6.52 -9.79 4.54
C ASP A 134 -7.38 -10.74 3.69
N PRO A 135 -8.73 -10.65 3.78
CA PRO A 135 -9.63 -11.45 2.94
C PRO A 135 -9.54 -11.08 1.45
N ALA A 136 -9.04 -9.89 1.11
CA ALA A 136 -8.79 -9.47 -0.26
C ALA A 136 -7.52 -10.11 -0.88
N GLY A 137 -6.82 -10.98 -0.14
CA GLY A 137 -5.72 -11.79 -0.69
C GLY A 137 -4.33 -11.16 -0.58
N GLY A 138 -4.07 -10.45 0.52
CA GLY A 138 -2.75 -9.89 0.82
C GLY A 138 -2.42 -8.68 -0.05
N SER A 139 -3.21 -7.62 0.08
CA SER A 139 -3.08 -6.36 -0.66
C SER A 139 -2.44 -5.26 0.20
N ILE A 140 -1.68 -4.34 -0.41
CA ILE A 140 -1.19 -3.13 0.28
C ILE A 140 -2.37 -2.24 0.67
N GLU A 141 -3.41 -2.21 -0.15
CA GLU A 141 -4.62 -1.41 0.05
C GLU A 141 -5.35 -1.78 1.35
N SER A 142 -5.31 -3.06 1.76
CA SER A 142 -5.86 -3.51 3.04
C SER A 142 -5.26 -2.79 4.25
N LEU A 143 -4.00 -2.33 4.15
CA LEU A 143 -3.32 -1.51 5.15
C LEU A 143 -3.67 -0.04 4.98
N VAL A 144 -3.71 0.46 3.73
CA VAL A 144 -4.04 1.86 3.41
C VAL A 144 -5.43 2.22 3.93
N VAL A 145 -6.40 1.30 3.91
CA VAL A 145 -7.75 1.50 4.51
C VAL A 145 -7.71 1.81 6.01
N THR A 146 -6.64 1.46 6.72
CA THR A 146 -6.48 1.80 8.14
C THR A 146 -5.90 3.19 8.38
N PHE A 147 -5.56 3.94 7.32
CA PHE A 147 -5.05 5.29 7.42
C PHE A 147 -6.16 6.29 7.73
N ALA A 148 -5.78 7.41 8.35
CA ALA A 148 -6.69 8.52 8.53
C ALA A 148 -7.07 9.11 7.16
N GLY A 149 -8.35 9.41 7.00
CA GLY A 149 -8.94 9.98 5.79
C GLY A 149 -9.26 8.95 4.71
N VAL A 150 -8.93 7.67 4.94
CA VAL A 150 -9.16 6.56 4.01
C VAL A 150 -10.27 5.67 4.54
N SER A 151 -11.14 5.20 3.65
CA SER A 151 -12.23 4.31 4.01
C SER A 151 -12.50 3.25 2.95
N SER A 152 -13.03 2.10 3.39
CA SER A 152 -13.60 1.08 2.53
C SER A 152 -14.79 0.44 3.25
N SER A 153 -15.85 0.15 2.51
CA SER A 153 -17.08 -0.49 3.01
C SER A 153 -17.27 -1.91 2.45
N ASN A 154 -16.24 -2.48 1.82
CA ASN A 154 -16.29 -3.83 1.28
C ASN A 154 -14.93 -4.53 1.46
N GLU A 155 -14.88 -5.53 2.34
CA GLU A 155 -13.66 -6.31 2.61
C GLU A 155 -13.14 -7.15 1.43
N LEU A 156 -13.98 -7.43 0.42
CA LEU A 156 -13.61 -8.27 -0.72
C LEU A 156 -12.94 -7.47 -1.84
N SER A 157 -12.96 -6.14 -1.74
CA SER A 157 -12.45 -5.20 -2.73
C SER A 157 -11.12 -4.59 -2.31
N SER A 158 -10.26 -4.32 -3.30
CA SER A 158 -9.03 -3.53 -3.10
C SER A 158 -9.27 -2.02 -3.25
N GLN A 159 -10.51 -1.61 -3.55
CA GLN A 159 -10.88 -0.22 -3.72
C GLN A 159 -11.05 0.48 -2.37
N TYR A 160 -10.66 1.74 -2.34
CA TYR A 160 -10.75 2.59 -1.17
C TYR A 160 -11.11 4.01 -1.59
N SER A 161 -11.86 4.71 -0.76
CA SER A 161 -12.19 6.12 -0.92
C SER A 161 -11.34 6.97 0.02
N VAL A 162 -11.05 8.21 -0.39
CA VAL A 162 -10.26 9.14 0.42
C VAL A 162 -10.99 10.46 0.52
N ARG A 163 -11.27 10.90 1.75
CA ARG A 163 -11.89 12.20 2.06
C ARG A 163 -13.15 12.49 1.22
N GLY A 164 -14.00 11.47 1.02
CA GLY A 164 -15.29 11.57 0.34
C GLY A 164 -15.28 11.42 -1.18
N GLY A 165 -14.12 11.28 -1.82
CA GLY A 165 -14.03 11.06 -3.26
C GLY A 165 -14.24 9.61 -3.70
N SER A 166 -14.41 9.42 -5.00
CA SER A 166 -14.68 8.11 -5.61
C SER A 166 -13.47 7.15 -5.59
N TYR A 167 -13.72 5.85 -5.80
CA TYR A 167 -12.67 4.82 -5.84
C TYR A 167 -11.68 5.01 -7.01
N ASP A 168 -12.15 5.56 -8.12
CA ASP A 168 -11.41 5.89 -9.36
C ASP A 168 -10.76 7.29 -9.35
N GLU A 169 -10.86 8.01 -8.23
CA GLU A 169 -10.14 9.27 -7.98
C GLU A 169 -8.79 9.06 -7.27
N ASN A 170 -8.35 7.81 -7.09
CA ASN A 170 -7.06 7.47 -6.48
C ASN A 170 -6.10 6.99 -7.55
N ILE A 171 -4.96 7.65 -7.69
CA ILE A 171 -3.91 7.23 -8.63
C ILE A 171 -2.91 6.31 -7.94
N VAL A 172 -2.51 5.26 -8.64
CA VAL A 172 -1.51 4.31 -8.16
C VAL A 172 -0.33 4.32 -9.12
N TYR A 173 0.87 4.45 -8.55
CA TYR A 173 2.14 4.35 -9.25
C TYR A 173 2.93 3.15 -8.74
N VAL A 174 3.58 2.42 -9.66
CA VAL A 174 4.59 1.42 -9.33
C VAL A 174 5.86 1.77 -10.09
N ASN A 175 6.94 2.06 -9.35
CA ASN A 175 8.23 2.51 -9.90
C ASN A 175 8.10 3.71 -10.85
N GLY A 176 7.18 4.64 -10.55
CA GLY A 176 6.93 5.85 -11.35
C GLY A 176 5.97 5.67 -12.54
N LEU A 177 5.43 4.46 -12.75
CA LEU A 177 4.49 4.14 -13.82
C LEU A 177 3.06 4.03 -13.29
N GLU A 178 2.10 4.68 -13.95
CA GLU A 178 0.68 4.63 -13.56
C GLU A 178 0.08 3.24 -13.81
N VAL A 179 -0.67 2.75 -12.82
CA VAL A 179 -1.37 1.47 -12.86
C VAL A 179 -2.84 1.67 -13.20
N PHE A 180 -3.31 1.00 -14.24
CA PHE A 180 -4.71 0.99 -14.66
C PHE A 180 -5.44 -0.26 -14.17
N ARG A 181 -6.77 -0.18 -14.06
CA ARG A 181 -7.63 -1.24 -13.54
C ARG A 181 -8.77 -1.56 -14.52
N PRO A 182 -9.37 -2.76 -14.44
CA PRO A 182 -10.58 -3.08 -15.19
C PRO A 182 -11.76 -2.15 -14.85
N LEU A 183 -12.70 -1.99 -15.79
CA LEU A 183 -13.79 -1.01 -15.69
C LEU A 183 -15.17 -1.63 -15.42
N LEU A 184 -15.46 -2.84 -15.92
CA LEU A 184 -16.78 -3.48 -15.80
C LEU A 184 -17.03 -4.16 -14.44
N ILE A 185 -16.03 -4.20 -13.54
CA ILE A 185 -16.19 -4.78 -12.20
C ILE A 185 -17.38 -4.13 -11.49
N ARG A 186 -18.37 -4.95 -11.09
CA ARG A 186 -19.60 -4.51 -10.40
C ARG A 186 -19.65 -4.90 -8.93
N SER A 187 -18.92 -5.95 -8.56
CA SER A 187 -18.95 -6.51 -7.21
C SER A 187 -17.54 -6.79 -6.70
N GLY A 188 -17.28 -6.60 -5.41
CA GLY A 188 -15.95 -6.88 -4.82
C GLY A 188 -15.48 -8.33 -5.05
N GLN A 189 -16.43 -9.27 -5.18
CA GLN A 189 -16.20 -10.68 -5.52
C GLN A 189 -15.54 -10.89 -6.89
N GLN A 190 -15.66 -9.94 -7.82
CA GLN A 190 -15.13 -10.04 -9.19
C GLN A 190 -13.73 -9.42 -9.34
N GLU A 191 -13.36 -8.47 -8.48
CA GLU A 191 -12.16 -7.63 -8.65
C GLU A 191 -10.84 -8.43 -8.62
N GLY A 192 -10.77 -9.48 -7.81
CA GLY A 192 -9.64 -10.40 -7.77
C GLY A 192 -8.47 -9.93 -6.90
N LEU A 193 -7.26 -9.95 -7.49
CA LEU A 193 -6.00 -9.53 -6.86
C LEU A 193 -5.65 -8.09 -7.24
N SER A 194 -5.18 -7.28 -6.28
CA SER A 194 -4.61 -5.96 -6.58
C SER A 194 -3.36 -6.10 -7.46
N PHE A 195 -3.12 -5.15 -8.37
CA PHE A 195 -1.85 -5.05 -9.10
C PHE A 195 -0.65 -4.97 -8.15
N ILE A 196 -0.79 -4.34 -6.99
CA ILE A 196 0.32 -4.18 -6.06
C ILE A 196 0.58 -5.52 -5.38
N ASN A 197 1.80 -6.04 -5.52
CA ASN A 197 2.22 -7.24 -4.81
C ASN A 197 3.10 -6.86 -3.60
N PRO A 198 2.61 -7.07 -2.35
CA PRO A 198 3.37 -6.72 -1.15
C PRO A 198 4.72 -7.43 -1.06
N ASP A 199 4.82 -8.66 -1.59
CA ASP A 199 6.07 -9.43 -1.52
C ASP A 199 7.19 -8.82 -2.38
N LEU A 200 6.82 -8.19 -3.50
CA LEU A 200 7.73 -7.46 -4.37
C LEU A 200 7.97 -6.02 -3.90
N THR A 201 7.17 -5.51 -2.98
CA THR A 201 7.19 -4.09 -2.59
C THR A 201 8.22 -3.81 -1.49
N GLU A 202 9.02 -2.77 -1.67
CA GLU A 202 9.97 -2.24 -0.68
C GLU A 202 9.33 -1.11 0.14
N ALA A 203 8.78 -0.11 -0.57
CA ALA A 203 8.25 1.10 0.05
C ALA A 203 6.88 1.47 -0.53
N VAL A 204 6.04 2.02 0.35
CA VAL A 204 4.71 2.55 0.04
C VAL A 204 4.68 4.01 0.47
N ASN A 205 4.42 4.91 -0.47
CA ASN A 205 4.23 6.33 -0.20
C ASN A 205 2.77 6.68 -0.47
N PHE A 206 2.12 7.36 0.47
CA PHE A 206 0.70 7.71 0.35
C PHE A 206 0.45 9.18 0.69
N ALA A 207 -0.38 9.86 -0.09
CA ALA A 207 -0.84 11.21 0.20
C ALA A 207 -2.36 11.34 0.01
N ALA A 208 -3.08 11.74 1.06
CA ALA A 208 -4.53 11.97 1.05
C ALA A 208 -4.92 13.33 0.45
N GLY A 209 -4.35 13.68 -0.71
CA GLY A 209 -4.45 15.01 -1.32
C GLY A 209 -3.23 15.89 -1.02
N GLY A 210 -3.21 17.09 -1.59
CA GLY A 210 -2.07 18.02 -1.45
C GLY A 210 -0.76 17.47 -2.02
N PHE A 211 -0.82 16.51 -2.94
CA PHE A 211 0.35 15.87 -3.52
C PHE A 211 0.99 16.73 -4.62
N GLU A 212 2.26 16.45 -4.89
CA GLU A 212 3.16 17.22 -5.75
C GLU A 212 2.75 17.20 -7.24
N ALA A 213 3.28 18.14 -8.05
CA ALA A 213 2.92 18.27 -9.46
C ALA A 213 3.48 17.15 -10.36
N ARG A 214 4.49 16.39 -9.90
CA ARG A 214 5.02 15.22 -10.62
C ARG A 214 4.01 14.10 -10.81
N TYR A 215 3.02 13.99 -9.92
CA TYR A 215 1.98 12.99 -10.03
C TYR A 215 0.85 13.47 -10.95
N GLY A 216 0.17 12.51 -11.57
CA GLY A 216 -0.94 12.71 -12.49
C GLY A 216 -2.13 13.49 -11.90
N ASP A 217 -3.12 13.69 -12.75
CA ASP A 217 -4.34 14.43 -12.39
C ASP A 217 -5.35 13.46 -11.77
N LYS A 218 -5.56 13.61 -10.46
CA LYS A 218 -6.61 13.01 -9.65
C LYS A 218 -7.01 13.96 -8.52
N MET A 219 -8.21 13.79 -7.97
CA MET A 219 -8.74 14.67 -6.92
C MET A 219 -8.64 14.09 -5.49
N SER A 220 -8.47 12.78 -5.35
CA SER A 220 -8.54 12.13 -4.03
C SER A 220 -7.20 11.84 -3.39
N SER A 221 -6.39 10.95 -3.97
CA SER A 221 -5.11 10.53 -3.37
C SER A 221 -4.09 10.02 -4.39
N VAL A 222 -2.84 9.89 -3.93
CA VAL A 222 -1.73 9.21 -4.61
C VAL A 222 -1.21 8.08 -3.74
N LEU A 223 -1.04 6.90 -4.32
CA LEU A 223 -0.34 5.75 -3.75
C LEU A 223 0.85 5.39 -4.65
N ASP A 224 2.08 5.61 -4.17
CA ASP A 224 3.32 5.47 -4.93
C ASP A 224 4.19 4.36 -4.33
N ILE A 225 4.30 3.28 -5.10
CA ILE A 225 4.91 2.01 -4.71
C ILE A 225 6.29 1.89 -5.35
N THR A 226 7.26 1.43 -4.56
CA THR A 226 8.59 1.06 -5.05
C THR A 226 8.81 -0.43 -4.86
N TYR A 227 9.05 -1.16 -5.96
CA TYR A 227 9.45 -2.56 -5.90
C TYR A 227 10.94 -2.73 -5.55
N LYS A 228 11.24 -3.84 -4.87
CA LYS A 228 12.57 -4.21 -4.40
C LYS A 228 13.54 -4.40 -5.57
N LYS A 229 14.79 -4.02 -5.37
CA LYS A 229 15.93 -4.45 -6.18
C LYS A 229 16.79 -5.42 -5.34
N PRO A 230 16.61 -6.74 -5.48
CA PRO A 230 17.33 -7.71 -4.67
C PRO A 230 18.84 -7.56 -4.81
N LYS A 231 19.57 -7.69 -3.69
CA LYS A 231 21.05 -7.71 -3.69
C LYS A 231 21.61 -9.12 -3.68
N LEU A 232 20.85 -10.06 -3.13
CA LEU A 232 21.19 -11.47 -2.99
C LEU A 232 20.01 -12.31 -3.47
N PHE A 233 20.22 -13.61 -3.59
CA PHE A 233 19.11 -14.54 -3.80
C PHE A 233 18.19 -14.54 -2.57
N GLU A 234 16.91 -14.33 -2.81
CA GLU A 234 15.87 -14.39 -1.80
C GLU A 234 14.58 -14.95 -2.41
N GLY A 235 13.70 -15.49 -1.59
CA GLY A 235 12.36 -15.83 -2.03
C GLY A 235 11.44 -16.14 -0.87
N SER A 236 10.17 -16.26 -1.20
CA SER A 236 9.15 -16.71 -0.26
C SER A 236 8.11 -17.51 -1.02
N ALA A 237 7.55 -18.51 -0.36
CA ALA A 237 6.38 -19.23 -0.81
C ALA A 237 5.37 -19.29 0.33
N SER A 238 4.11 -18.99 0.02
CA SER A 238 3.02 -19.15 0.97
C SER A 238 1.83 -19.88 0.37
N ALA A 239 1.12 -20.60 1.24
CA ALA A 239 -0.13 -21.27 0.91
C ALA A 239 -1.12 -21.06 2.05
N SER A 240 -2.39 -20.90 1.71
CA SER A 240 -3.49 -20.68 2.64
C SER A 240 -4.81 -21.22 2.09
N LEU A 241 -5.87 -21.21 2.90
CA LEU A 241 -7.21 -21.59 2.42
C LEU A 241 -7.77 -20.61 1.37
N LEU A 242 -7.17 -19.42 1.26
CA LEU A 242 -7.56 -18.38 0.30
C LEU A 242 -6.69 -18.35 -0.96
N GLY A 243 -5.66 -19.20 -1.07
CA GLY A 243 -4.78 -19.23 -2.22
C GLY A 243 -3.31 -19.46 -1.88
N ALA A 244 -2.44 -19.27 -2.87
CA ALA A 244 -1.01 -19.46 -2.74
C ALA A 244 -0.24 -18.33 -3.45
N ASN A 245 0.92 -17.97 -2.93
CA ASN A 245 1.84 -17.07 -3.61
C ASN A 245 3.27 -17.62 -3.56
N ALA A 246 4.08 -17.19 -4.51
CA ALA A 246 5.52 -17.41 -4.46
C ALA A 246 6.23 -16.27 -5.16
N TYR A 247 7.40 -15.88 -4.67
CA TYR A 247 8.29 -14.97 -5.37
C TYR A 247 9.75 -15.39 -5.24
N VAL A 248 10.54 -14.98 -6.22
CA VAL A 248 11.99 -15.14 -6.23
C VAL A 248 12.64 -13.82 -6.63
N GLY A 249 13.62 -13.42 -5.84
CA GLY A 249 14.52 -12.30 -6.09
C GLY A 249 15.94 -12.81 -6.32
N SER A 250 16.64 -12.26 -7.31
CA SER A 250 18.04 -12.60 -7.53
C SER A 250 18.83 -11.44 -8.11
N ALA A 251 20.14 -11.46 -7.86
CA ALA A 251 21.11 -10.55 -8.43
C ALA A 251 22.28 -11.36 -9.00
N VAL A 252 22.54 -11.21 -10.30
CA VAL A 252 23.65 -11.87 -11.00
C VAL A 252 24.40 -10.82 -11.82
N GLY A 253 25.58 -10.42 -11.34
CA GLY A 253 26.41 -9.41 -11.98
C GLY A 253 25.69 -8.07 -12.11
N LYS A 254 25.38 -7.67 -13.36
CA LYS A 254 24.70 -6.40 -13.69
C LYS A 254 23.18 -6.53 -13.79
N PHE A 255 22.63 -7.72 -13.59
CA PHE A 255 21.21 -8.02 -13.72
C PHE A 255 20.61 -8.31 -12.35
N THR A 256 19.49 -7.68 -12.03
CA THR A 256 18.67 -8.00 -10.86
C THR A 256 17.24 -8.25 -11.30
N GLN A 257 16.56 -9.21 -10.69
CA GLN A 257 15.16 -9.49 -10.97
C GLN A 257 14.41 -9.87 -9.72
N ILE A 258 13.14 -9.53 -9.68
CA ILE A 258 12.18 -10.01 -8.71
C ILE A 258 10.90 -10.39 -9.45
N THR A 259 10.50 -11.66 -9.32
CA THR A 259 9.37 -12.23 -10.04
C THR A 259 8.49 -12.99 -9.07
N GLY A 260 7.18 -12.77 -9.14
CA GLY A 260 6.21 -13.44 -8.28
C GLY A 260 4.95 -13.89 -9.02
N ILE A 261 4.37 -14.97 -8.54
CA ILE A 261 3.11 -15.53 -9.00
C ILE A 261 2.15 -15.62 -7.82
N ARG A 262 0.88 -15.27 -8.04
CA ARG A 262 -0.16 -15.42 -7.03
C ARG A 262 -1.38 -16.12 -7.62
N TYR A 263 -1.99 -16.97 -6.80
CA TYR A 263 -3.29 -17.55 -7.01
C TYR A 263 -4.15 -17.22 -5.80
N LYS A 264 -5.37 -16.73 -6.03
CA LYS A 264 -6.36 -16.46 -4.98
C LYS A 264 -7.68 -17.13 -5.33
N THR A 265 -8.32 -17.68 -4.31
CA THR A 265 -9.68 -18.18 -4.39
C THR A 265 -10.50 -17.70 -3.20
N GLY A 266 -11.65 -17.07 -3.48
CA GLY A 266 -12.59 -16.58 -2.48
C GLY A 266 -13.65 -17.60 -2.04
N ARG A 267 -13.59 -18.85 -2.54
CA ARG A 267 -14.68 -19.84 -2.38
C ARG A 267 -15.11 -20.05 -0.93
N SER A 268 -14.15 -20.17 -0.01
CA SER A 268 -14.44 -20.39 1.41
C SER A 268 -15.03 -19.16 2.11
N LEU A 269 -14.67 -17.94 1.67
CA LEU A 269 -15.25 -16.67 2.15
C LEU A 269 -16.70 -16.53 1.71
N LEU A 270 -16.98 -16.76 0.43
CA LEU A 270 -18.30 -16.52 -0.14
C LEU A 270 -19.36 -17.51 0.33
N LYS A 271 -18.97 -18.71 0.81
CA LYS A 271 -19.90 -19.67 1.43
C LYS A 271 -20.57 -19.16 2.72
N THR A 272 -20.05 -18.10 3.33
CA THR A 272 -20.64 -17.50 4.54
C THR A 272 -21.73 -16.47 4.25
N MET A 273 -21.96 -16.14 2.97
CA MET A 273 -22.99 -15.19 2.55
C MET A 273 -24.39 -15.82 2.63
N ASP A 274 -25.43 -14.98 2.73
CA ASP A 274 -26.84 -15.41 2.81
C ASP A 274 -27.34 -16.14 1.54
N THR A 275 -26.71 -15.88 0.38
CA THR A 275 -27.06 -16.58 -0.86
C THR A 275 -26.40 -17.96 -0.89
N ASP A 276 -27.23 -19.00 -0.89
CA ASP A 276 -26.79 -20.37 -1.15
C ASP A 276 -26.51 -20.53 -2.65
N ALA A 277 -25.23 -20.55 -2.99
CA ALA A 277 -24.75 -20.57 -4.36
C ALA A 277 -23.43 -21.32 -4.49
N GLU A 278 -23.19 -21.83 -5.70
CA GLU A 278 -21.87 -22.27 -6.09
C GLU A 278 -21.04 -21.07 -6.56
N TYR A 279 -20.14 -20.62 -5.69
CA TYR A 279 -19.13 -19.61 -6.01
C TYR A 279 -17.84 -20.26 -6.50
N GLN A 280 -17.34 -19.85 -7.65
CA GLN A 280 -16.00 -20.22 -8.14
C GLN A 280 -15.21 -18.98 -8.62
N PRO A 281 -14.78 -18.09 -7.69
CA PRO A 281 -13.80 -17.05 -7.98
C PRO A 281 -12.39 -17.64 -8.05
N ASP A 282 -11.72 -17.47 -9.18
CA ASP A 282 -10.35 -17.89 -9.41
C ASP A 282 -9.54 -16.76 -10.04
N PHE A 283 -8.49 -16.34 -9.34
CA PHE A 283 -7.64 -15.21 -9.73
C PHE A 283 -6.19 -15.67 -9.80
N VAL A 284 -5.53 -15.41 -10.92
CA VAL A 284 -4.10 -15.69 -11.09
C VAL A 284 -3.41 -14.45 -11.63
N ASP A 285 -2.25 -14.12 -11.06
CA ASP A 285 -1.37 -13.14 -11.66
C ASP A 285 0.12 -13.54 -11.63
N LEU A 286 0.87 -13.03 -12.60
CA LEU A 286 2.31 -13.13 -12.70
C LEU A 286 2.86 -11.71 -12.82
N GLN A 287 3.87 -11.39 -12.02
CA GLN A 287 4.55 -10.10 -12.01
C GLN A 287 6.04 -10.27 -12.05
N SER A 288 6.73 -9.42 -12.80
CA SER A 288 8.18 -9.39 -12.84
C SER A 288 8.70 -7.98 -12.96
N TYR A 289 9.68 -7.65 -12.13
CA TYR A 289 10.47 -6.42 -12.23
C TYR A 289 11.94 -6.81 -12.41
N MET A 290 12.51 -6.39 -13.53
CA MET A 290 13.88 -6.71 -13.93
C MET A 290 14.65 -5.41 -14.15
N THR A 291 15.90 -5.39 -13.72
CA THR A 291 16.82 -4.26 -13.89
C THR A 291 18.13 -4.77 -14.47
N TYR A 292 18.64 -4.09 -15.50
CA TYR A 292 19.91 -4.40 -16.12
C TYR A 292 20.78 -3.15 -16.25
N GLN A 293 21.96 -3.16 -15.64
CA GLN A 293 22.94 -2.09 -15.76
C GLN A 293 23.73 -2.25 -17.07
N LEU A 294 23.30 -1.59 -18.15
CA LEU A 294 24.00 -1.62 -19.45
C LEU A 294 25.43 -1.09 -19.35
N ALA A 295 25.60 0.03 -18.66
CA ALA A 295 26.87 0.72 -18.43
C ALA A 295 26.81 1.47 -17.10
N PRO A 296 27.91 1.96 -16.50
CA PRO A 296 27.89 2.58 -15.17
C PRO A 296 26.89 3.74 -14.99
N LYS A 297 26.51 4.40 -16.10
CA LYS A 297 25.55 5.52 -16.13
C LYS A 297 24.22 5.18 -16.80
N TRP A 298 24.02 3.95 -17.25
CA TRP A 298 22.83 3.52 -18.00
C TRP A 298 22.21 2.27 -17.37
N GLU A 299 20.95 2.35 -17.02
CA GLU A 299 20.14 1.28 -16.43
C GLU A 299 18.87 1.09 -17.27
N VAL A 300 18.50 -0.16 -17.56
CA VAL A 300 17.22 -0.51 -18.17
C VAL A 300 16.39 -1.25 -17.15
N ASN A 301 15.15 -0.83 -16.97
CA ASN A 301 14.18 -1.48 -16.10
C ASN A 301 13.01 -2.00 -16.94
N PHE A 302 12.57 -3.22 -16.67
CA PHE A 302 11.36 -3.82 -17.24
C PHE A 302 10.39 -4.16 -16.11
N LEU A 303 9.13 -3.75 -16.24
CA LEU A 303 8.04 -4.14 -15.35
C LEU A 303 6.95 -4.80 -16.19
N GLY A 304 6.61 -6.06 -15.86
CA GLY A 304 5.57 -6.82 -16.53
C GLY A 304 4.55 -7.38 -15.55
N ASN A 305 3.27 -7.37 -15.94
CA ASN A 305 2.19 -8.04 -15.23
C ASN A 305 1.21 -8.70 -16.20
N LEU A 306 0.81 -9.91 -15.86
CA LEU A 306 -0.24 -10.69 -16.52
C LEU A 306 -1.23 -11.10 -15.44
N ALA A 307 -2.50 -10.74 -15.58
CA ALA A 307 -3.53 -11.21 -14.65
C ALA A 307 -4.76 -11.75 -15.40
N SER A 308 -5.37 -12.77 -14.81
CA SER A 308 -6.59 -13.38 -15.31
C SER A 308 -7.52 -13.68 -14.14
N ASN A 309 -8.64 -12.97 -14.12
CA ASN A 309 -9.66 -13.07 -13.09
C ASN A 309 -10.90 -13.70 -13.72
N THR A 310 -11.30 -14.88 -13.22
CA THR A 310 -12.52 -15.55 -13.66
C THR A 310 -13.47 -15.65 -12.46
N PHE A 311 -14.70 -15.18 -12.66
CA PHE A 311 -15.75 -15.30 -11.67
C PHE A 311 -16.88 -16.13 -12.27
N LYS A 312 -17.21 -17.24 -11.62
CA LYS A 312 -18.42 -18.00 -11.94
C LYS A 312 -19.30 -18.07 -10.72
N PHE A 313 -20.58 -17.86 -10.95
CA PHE A 313 -21.59 -17.85 -9.91
C PHE A 313 -22.85 -18.54 -10.41
N THR A 314 -23.36 -19.49 -9.62
CA THR A 314 -24.60 -20.22 -9.89
C THR A 314 -25.41 -20.21 -8.60
N PRO A 315 -26.34 -19.25 -8.45
CA PRO A 315 -27.19 -19.19 -7.27
C PRO A 315 -28.29 -20.24 -7.32
N ASN A 316 -28.65 -20.77 -6.14
CA ASN A 316 -29.75 -21.72 -5.98
C ASN A 316 -30.92 -21.08 -5.24
N LYS A 317 -30.66 -20.58 -4.04
CA LYS A 317 -31.65 -19.90 -3.20
C LYS A 317 -30.99 -18.82 -2.34
N ARG A 318 -31.78 -17.87 -1.85
CA ARG A 318 -31.34 -16.91 -0.84
C ARG A 318 -32.48 -16.66 0.13
N GLU A 319 -32.10 -16.54 1.39
CA GLU A 319 -32.99 -16.12 2.47
C GLU A 319 -32.33 -14.94 3.19
N THR A 320 -33.08 -13.86 3.37
CA THR A 320 -32.59 -12.65 4.05
C THR A 320 -33.68 -12.11 4.96
N ASN A 321 -33.37 -12.02 6.26
CA ASN A 321 -34.23 -11.39 7.26
C ASN A 321 -33.80 -9.93 7.45
N PHE A 322 -34.74 -8.99 7.41
CA PHE A 322 -34.49 -7.56 7.49
C PHE A 322 -35.69 -6.81 8.10
N GLY A 323 -35.56 -5.50 8.34
CA GLY A 323 -36.61 -4.70 8.98
C GLY A 323 -36.28 -4.33 10.43
N THR A 324 -37.29 -3.84 11.16
CA THR A 324 -37.14 -3.46 12.57
C THR A 324 -37.63 -4.57 13.48
N VAL A 325 -37.38 -4.46 14.79
CA VAL A 325 -37.91 -5.42 15.78
C VAL A 325 -39.44 -5.51 15.74
N GLU A 326 -40.11 -4.39 15.39
CA GLU A 326 -41.58 -4.30 15.31
C GLU A 326 -42.14 -4.71 13.95
N ASN A 327 -41.31 -4.71 12.89
CA ASN A 327 -41.70 -5.06 11.53
C ASN A 327 -40.55 -5.80 10.87
N ALA A 328 -40.38 -7.07 11.26
CA ALA A 328 -39.36 -7.95 10.73
C ALA A 328 -39.92 -8.66 9.49
N GLN A 329 -39.22 -8.52 8.37
CA GLN A 329 -39.57 -9.11 7.08
C GLN A 329 -38.57 -10.21 6.72
N ARG A 330 -39.07 -11.25 6.06
CA ARG A 330 -38.29 -12.35 5.51
C ARG A 330 -38.42 -12.34 4.01
N PHE A 331 -37.29 -12.23 3.32
CA PHE A 331 -37.19 -12.32 1.87
C PHE A 331 -36.61 -13.68 1.49
N GLU A 332 -37.33 -14.42 0.65
CA GLU A 332 -36.86 -15.65 0.05
C GLU A 332 -36.88 -15.56 -1.47
N VAL A 333 -35.84 -16.05 -2.12
CA VAL A 333 -35.78 -16.09 -3.59
C VAL A 333 -35.12 -17.39 -4.06
N TYR A 334 -35.73 -18.04 -5.04
CA TYR A 334 -35.15 -19.17 -5.77
C TYR A 334 -34.64 -18.70 -7.13
N PHE A 335 -33.52 -19.28 -7.57
CA PHE A 335 -32.82 -18.85 -8.77
C PHE A 335 -32.79 -19.94 -9.86
N PRO A 336 -33.91 -20.23 -10.52
CA PRO A 336 -33.97 -21.29 -11.52
C PRO A 336 -33.10 -20.96 -12.73
N ASN A 337 -32.23 -21.89 -13.12
CA ASN A 337 -31.36 -21.80 -14.30
C ASN A 337 -30.46 -20.55 -14.35
N SER A 338 -30.16 -19.95 -13.20
CA SER A 338 -29.38 -18.71 -13.11
C SER A 338 -27.88 -18.97 -13.14
N ARG A 339 -27.15 -18.24 -13.98
CA ARG A 339 -25.70 -18.37 -14.13
C ARG A 339 -25.04 -17.04 -14.47
N GLU A 340 -23.86 -16.81 -13.90
CA GLU A 340 -22.97 -15.71 -14.22
C GLU A 340 -21.56 -16.25 -14.50
N ARG A 341 -20.93 -15.70 -15.52
CA ARG A 341 -19.58 -16.04 -15.95
C ARG A 341 -18.89 -14.79 -16.47
N ASP A 342 -17.99 -14.28 -15.65
CA ASP A 342 -17.20 -13.11 -15.99
C ASP A 342 -15.74 -13.47 -16.14
N LYS A 343 -15.06 -12.70 -16.97
CA LYS A 343 -13.63 -12.84 -17.22
C LYS A 343 -13.00 -11.47 -17.45
N PHE A 344 -12.02 -11.14 -16.62
CA PHE A 344 -11.21 -9.94 -16.74
C PHE A 344 -9.76 -10.36 -16.94
N GLN A 345 -9.17 -9.97 -18.07
CA GLN A 345 -7.78 -10.29 -18.39
C GLN A 345 -7.02 -9.00 -18.61
N THR A 346 -5.93 -8.82 -17.87
CA THR A 346 -5.07 -7.64 -17.99
C THR A 346 -3.64 -8.04 -18.36
N LEU A 347 -3.04 -7.25 -19.22
CA LEU A 347 -1.64 -7.33 -19.63
C LEU A 347 -1.04 -5.94 -19.48
N PHE A 348 0.04 -5.84 -18.70
CA PHE A 348 0.82 -4.63 -18.52
C PHE A 348 2.29 -4.91 -18.81
N GLY A 349 2.94 -4.03 -19.55
CA GLY A 349 4.36 -4.07 -19.80
C GLY A 349 4.94 -2.67 -19.88
N ALA A 350 6.09 -2.46 -19.27
CA ALA A 350 6.79 -1.18 -19.29
C ALA A 350 8.30 -1.35 -19.37
N LEU A 351 8.94 -0.47 -20.12
CA LEU A 351 10.38 -0.37 -20.27
C LEU A 351 10.80 1.05 -19.87
N THR A 352 11.79 1.16 -18.99
CA THR A 352 12.37 2.44 -18.58
C THR A 352 13.87 2.42 -18.81
N LEU A 353 14.38 3.32 -19.65
CA LEU A 353 15.80 3.59 -19.84
C LEU A 353 16.19 4.77 -18.97
N LYS A 354 16.98 4.52 -17.93
CA LYS A 354 17.49 5.51 -17.00
C LYS A 354 18.93 5.84 -17.33
N HIS A 355 19.23 7.14 -17.38
CA HIS A 355 20.57 7.68 -17.59
C HIS A 355 20.93 8.65 -16.46
N ASN A 356 22.10 8.43 -15.86
CA ASN A 356 22.66 9.33 -14.85
C ASN A 356 23.93 10.00 -15.41
N PRO A 357 23.81 11.13 -16.15
CA PRO A 357 24.98 11.82 -16.70
C PRO A 357 26.04 12.16 -15.65
N ASN A 358 25.59 12.50 -14.44
CA ASN A 358 26.40 12.82 -13.27
C ASN A 358 25.61 12.45 -11.98
N GLU A 359 26.23 12.60 -10.80
CA GLU A 359 25.61 12.26 -9.51
C GLU A 359 24.42 13.15 -9.09
N LYS A 360 24.25 14.30 -9.76
CA LYS A 360 23.22 15.29 -9.42
C LYS A 360 22.03 15.26 -10.37
N THR A 361 22.16 14.64 -11.54
CA THR A 361 21.17 14.64 -12.61
C THR A 361 20.81 13.21 -13.01
N GLU A 362 19.52 12.96 -13.03
CA GLU A 362 18.90 11.72 -13.49
C GLU A 362 17.93 12.06 -14.62
N LEU A 363 17.97 11.27 -15.69
CA LEU A 363 17.09 11.36 -16.85
C LEU A 363 16.50 9.98 -17.11
N GLY A 364 15.24 9.91 -17.52
CA GLY A 364 14.59 8.65 -17.82
C GLY A 364 13.66 8.76 -19.02
N LEU A 365 13.71 7.77 -19.89
CA LEU A 365 12.75 7.55 -20.96
C LEU A 365 11.93 6.31 -20.61
N GLN A 366 10.62 6.43 -20.59
CA GLN A 366 9.71 5.35 -20.23
C GLN A 366 8.68 5.11 -21.32
N ALA A 367 8.41 3.84 -21.60
CA ALA A 367 7.33 3.40 -22.47
C ALA A 367 6.54 2.30 -21.76
N SER A 368 5.22 2.39 -21.72
CA SER A 368 4.36 1.37 -21.12
C SER A 368 3.11 1.12 -21.94
N ALA A 369 2.57 -0.09 -21.86
CA ALA A 369 1.30 -0.46 -22.45
C ALA A 369 0.48 -1.28 -21.45
N PHE A 370 -0.80 -0.93 -21.31
CA PHE A 370 -1.81 -1.66 -20.56
C PHE A 370 -2.91 -2.09 -21.53
N SER A 371 -3.32 -3.36 -21.46
CA SER A 371 -4.45 -3.89 -22.20
C SER A 371 -5.38 -4.63 -21.24
N SER A 372 -6.67 -4.32 -21.29
CA SER A 372 -7.73 -5.01 -20.54
C SER A 372 -8.73 -5.59 -21.53
N LYS A 373 -9.11 -6.85 -21.33
CA LYS A 373 -10.24 -7.51 -21.99
C LYS A 373 -11.20 -8.00 -20.94
N GLU A 374 -12.42 -7.49 -20.99
CA GLU A 374 -13.43 -7.67 -19.95
C GLU A 374 -14.68 -8.22 -20.60
N ILE A 375 -15.17 -9.33 -20.06
CA ILE A 375 -16.39 -10.01 -20.50
C ILE A 375 -17.22 -10.22 -19.25
N GLU A 376 -18.43 -9.67 -19.26
CA GLU A 376 -19.45 -9.89 -18.24
C GLU A 376 -20.65 -10.54 -18.92
N THR A 377 -21.09 -11.67 -18.39
CA THR A 377 -22.11 -12.51 -19.03
C THR A 377 -22.93 -13.20 -17.96
N TYR A 378 -24.20 -12.82 -17.85
CA TYR A 378 -25.11 -13.47 -16.91
C TYR A 378 -26.54 -13.52 -17.42
N ASP A 379 -27.25 -14.53 -16.95
CA ASP A 379 -28.70 -14.68 -17.01
C ASP A 379 -29.13 -15.07 -15.59
N ILE A 380 -29.73 -14.15 -14.85
CA ILE A 380 -30.18 -14.37 -13.48
C ILE A 380 -31.69 -14.24 -13.46
N THR A 381 -32.37 -15.37 -13.31
CA THR A 381 -33.80 -15.43 -13.01
C THR A 381 -33.98 -15.59 -11.51
N GLY A 382 -34.83 -14.78 -10.91
CA GLY A 382 -35.25 -14.98 -9.52
C GLY A 382 -36.76 -15.01 -9.40
N GLU A 383 -37.27 -15.96 -8.63
CA GLU A 383 -38.66 -16.06 -8.19
C GLU A 383 -38.65 -15.80 -6.69
N TYR A 384 -39.35 -14.77 -6.22
CA TYR A 384 -39.22 -14.33 -4.84
C TYR A 384 -40.55 -14.21 -4.09
N TRP A 385 -40.46 -14.37 -2.77
CA TRP A 385 -41.52 -14.27 -1.78
C TRP A 385 -41.10 -13.30 -0.68
N LEU A 386 -42.04 -12.45 -0.28
CA LEU A 386 -41.90 -11.61 0.90
C LEU A 386 -42.91 -12.06 1.96
N GLY A 387 -42.44 -12.28 3.19
CA GLY A 387 -43.26 -12.71 4.32
C GLY A 387 -42.90 -11.98 5.61
N ASP A 388 -43.73 -12.15 6.64
CA ASP A 388 -43.45 -11.71 8.01
C ASP A 388 -42.46 -12.69 8.67
N ALA A 389 -41.38 -12.16 9.27
CA ALA A 389 -40.36 -12.98 9.92
C ALA A 389 -40.74 -13.42 11.35
N THR A 390 -41.82 -12.88 11.92
CA THR A 390 -42.26 -13.15 13.30
C THR A 390 -43.24 -14.32 13.43
N THR A 391 -43.80 -14.81 12.33
CA THR A 391 -44.74 -15.93 12.31
C THR A 391 -44.01 -17.27 12.18
N GLU A 392 -43.95 -18.04 13.28
CA GLU A 392 -43.48 -19.43 13.25
C GLU A 392 -44.46 -20.31 12.46
N ASN A 393 -43.97 -20.85 11.34
CA ASN A 393 -44.15 -22.23 10.84
C ASN A 393 -45.48 -22.97 11.15
N ASN A 394 -46.63 -22.31 11.00
CA ASN A 394 -47.91 -23.00 10.90
C ASN A 394 -48.39 -22.98 9.45
N SER A 395 -48.42 -24.20 8.89
CA SER A 395 -49.00 -24.62 7.61
C SER A 395 -50.01 -23.64 7.01
N GLY A 396 -49.62 -23.00 5.89
CA GLY A 396 -50.56 -22.54 4.87
C GLY A 396 -51.09 -21.11 4.98
N GLN A 397 -50.34 -20.16 5.55
CA GLN A 397 -50.67 -18.73 5.41
C GLN A 397 -49.72 -17.98 4.46
N GLU A 398 -50.34 -17.09 3.72
CA GLU A 398 -50.00 -16.56 2.40
C GLU A 398 -48.63 -15.87 2.37
N ALA A 399 -47.79 -16.26 1.40
CA ALA A 399 -46.75 -15.34 0.96
C ALA A 399 -47.45 -14.04 0.55
N LEU A 400 -47.03 -12.92 1.14
CA LEU A 400 -47.71 -11.63 0.91
C LEU A 400 -47.73 -11.33 -0.59
N GLU A 401 -46.64 -11.70 -1.30
CA GLU A 401 -46.48 -11.40 -2.72
C GLU A 401 -45.53 -12.40 -3.41
N VAL A 402 -45.80 -12.71 -4.68
CA VAL A 402 -44.95 -13.55 -5.55
C VAL A 402 -44.64 -12.80 -6.82
N ALA A 403 -43.36 -12.64 -7.15
CA ALA A 403 -42.96 -12.02 -8.42
C ALA A 403 -41.70 -12.69 -8.98
N ARG A 404 -41.52 -12.53 -10.30
CA ARG A 404 -40.39 -13.08 -11.03
C ARG A 404 -39.65 -11.97 -11.76
N TYR A 405 -38.33 -12.07 -11.79
CA TYR A 405 -37.51 -11.19 -12.60
C TYR A 405 -36.49 -12.00 -13.37
N HIS A 406 -35.98 -11.41 -14.45
CA HIS A 406 -34.93 -11.96 -15.27
C HIS A 406 -34.00 -10.84 -15.70
N GLU A 407 -32.76 -10.90 -15.22
CA GLU A 407 -31.69 -9.99 -15.60
C GLU A 407 -30.76 -10.68 -16.60
N HIS A 408 -30.47 -9.98 -17.69
CA HIS A 408 -29.58 -10.43 -18.74
C HIS A 408 -28.50 -9.40 -19.01
N ALA A 409 -27.25 -9.85 -19.17
CA ALA A 409 -26.18 -9.01 -19.69
C ALA A 409 -25.22 -9.78 -20.59
N ARG A 410 -24.77 -9.10 -21.64
CA ARG A 410 -23.69 -9.51 -22.54
C ARG A 410 -22.80 -8.32 -22.82
N ASN A 411 -21.84 -8.09 -21.93
CA ASN A 411 -20.98 -6.93 -21.98
C ASN A 411 -19.57 -7.36 -22.37
N ARG A 412 -18.99 -6.63 -23.32
CA ARG A 412 -17.61 -6.79 -23.75
C ARG A 412 -16.96 -5.42 -23.84
N LEU A 413 -15.90 -5.25 -23.08
CA LEU A 413 -15.10 -4.03 -23.07
C LEU A 413 -13.63 -4.39 -23.29
N SER A 414 -13.00 -3.69 -24.23
CA SER A 414 -11.58 -3.80 -24.51
C SER A 414 -10.97 -2.41 -24.39
N SER A 415 -9.97 -2.24 -23.53
CA SER A 415 -9.23 -0.98 -23.40
C SER A 415 -7.74 -1.22 -23.59
N THR A 416 -7.10 -0.38 -24.40
CA THR A 416 -5.64 -0.34 -24.55
C THR A 416 -5.15 1.07 -24.29
N ILE A 417 -4.23 1.22 -23.35
CA ILE A 417 -3.58 2.48 -23.01
C ILE A 417 -2.08 2.32 -23.23
N MET A 418 -1.48 3.23 -23.99
CA MET A 418 -0.04 3.25 -24.27
C MET A 418 0.54 4.60 -23.86
N ASN A 419 1.64 4.59 -23.11
CA ASN A 419 2.30 5.79 -22.64
C ASN A 419 3.75 5.81 -23.13
N VAL A 420 4.20 6.98 -23.59
CA VAL A 420 5.61 7.27 -23.85
C VAL A 420 5.93 8.58 -23.15
N GLY A 421 6.97 8.57 -22.30
CA GLY A 421 7.31 9.73 -21.51
C GLY A 421 8.80 9.90 -21.27
N HIS A 422 9.16 11.12 -20.95
CA HIS A 422 10.47 11.54 -20.47
C HIS A 422 10.30 12.10 -19.06
N TYR A 423 11.22 11.79 -18.15
CA TYR A 423 11.35 12.46 -16.87
C TYR A 423 12.79 12.86 -16.59
N GLY A 424 12.97 13.87 -15.76
CA GLY A 424 14.29 14.29 -15.30
C GLY A 424 14.23 14.88 -13.89
N SER A 425 15.35 14.76 -13.18
CA SER A 425 15.54 15.31 -11.85
C SER A 425 16.98 15.80 -11.74
N SER A 426 17.18 17.06 -11.33
CA SER A 426 18.52 17.63 -11.15
C SER A 426 18.64 18.43 -9.86
N LYS A 427 19.69 18.17 -9.09
CA LYS A 427 20.03 18.90 -7.87
C LYS A 427 20.97 20.06 -8.16
N ILE A 428 20.50 21.28 -7.92
CA ILE A 428 21.25 22.52 -8.14
C ILE A 428 21.27 23.32 -6.82
N ARG A 429 22.41 23.30 -6.12
CA ARG A 429 22.56 23.90 -4.78
C ARG A 429 21.52 23.33 -3.80
N ASN A 430 20.55 24.15 -3.41
CA ASN A 430 19.47 23.80 -2.48
C ASN A 430 18.15 23.44 -3.18
N ASN A 431 18.13 23.52 -4.51
CA ASN A 431 16.99 23.24 -5.38
C ASN A 431 17.10 21.82 -5.93
N THR A 432 15.97 21.14 -6.05
CA THR A 432 15.85 19.88 -6.80
C THR A 432 14.76 20.06 -7.82
N ILE A 433 15.17 20.37 -9.05
CA ILE A 433 14.26 20.61 -10.17
C ILE A 433 13.89 19.27 -10.76
N GLN A 434 12.59 19.00 -10.90
CA GLN A 434 12.06 17.81 -11.53
C GLN A 434 11.11 18.20 -12.64
N TRP A 435 11.16 17.48 -13.75
CA TRP A 435 10.32 17.76 -14.90
C TRP A 435 9.95 16.46 -15.60
N GLY A 436 8.86 16.50 -16.35
CA GLY A 436 8.48 15.38 -17.18
C GLY A 436 7.50 15.77 -18.27
N ALA A 437 7.44 14.96 -19.30
CA ALA A 437 6.48 15.04 -20.39
C ALA A 437 6.01 13.63 -20.73
N THR A 438 4.73 13.45 -21.02
CA THR A 438 4.16 12.14 -21.34
C THR A 438 3.08 12.29 -22.40
N VAL A 439 3.13 11.43 -23.40
CA VAL A 439 2.08 11.23 -24.40
C VAL A 439 1.41 9.90 -24.08
N GLN A 440 0.11 9.94 -23.86
CA GLN A 440 -0.75 8.80 -23.60
C GLN A 440 -1.72 8.63 -24.77
N MET A 441 -1.84 7.41 -25.28
CA MET A 441 -2.75 7.02 -26.35
C MET A 441 -3.73 5.99 -25.81
N GLU A 442 -5.01 6.20 -26.07
CA GLU A 442 -6.11 5.38 -25.55
C GLU A 442 -6.96 4.87 -26.69
N LYS A 443 -7.26 3.58 -26.66
CA LYS A 443 -8.23 2.94 -27.54
C LYS A 443 -9.18 2.08 -26.71
N ILE A 444 -10.47 2.38 -26.77
CA ILE A 444 -11.51 1.68 -26.00
C ILE A 444 -12.61 1.26 -26.96
N ASN A 445 -13.02 0.00 -26.86
CA ASN A 445 -14.09 -0.60 -27.65
C ASN A 445 -15.11 -1.20 -26.67
N ASP A 446 -16.33 -0.68 -26.68
CA ASP A 446 -17.40 -1.05 -25.76
C ASP A 446 -18.61 -1.59 -26.52
N ARG A 447 -19.07 -2.77 -26.10
CA ARG A 447 -20.23 -3.47 -26.64
C ARG A 447 -21.04 -3.99 -25.45
N ILE A 448 -22.11 -3.29 -25.09
CA ILE A 448 -22.98 -3.61 -23.94
C ILE A 448 -24.36 -3.95 -24.46
N SER A 449 -24.96 -4.97 -23.86
CA SER A 449 -26.34 -5.37 -24.09
C SER A 449 -26.89 -5.91 -22.79
N GLU A 450 -27.57 -5.06 -22.03
CA GLU A 450 -28.25 -5.39 -20.79
C GLU A 450 -29.76 -5.24 -20.98
N TRP A 451 -30.54 -6.12 -20.36
CA TRP A 451 -31.98 -5.91 -20.18
C TRP A 451 -32.47 -6.64 -18.95
N GLU A 452 -33.51 -6.09 -18.33
CA GLU A 452 -34.18 -6.68 -17.19
C GLU A 452 -35.66 -6.79 -17.49
N LYS A 453 -36.19 -8.01 -17.43
CA LYS A 453 -37.62 -8.27 -17.49
C LYS A 453 -38.14 -8.50 -16.08
N ARG A 454 -39.28 -7.92 -15.74
CA ARG A 454 -40.02 -8.24 -14.53
C ARG A 454 -41.40 -8.75 -14.89
N ASP A 455 -41.83 -9.77 -14.19
CA ASP A 455 -43.11 -10.43 -14.37
C ASP A 455 -43.85 -10.45 -13.04
N SER A 456 -45.10 -9.99 -13.07
CA SER A 456 -46.06 -10.15 -11.99
C SER A 456 -47.33 -10.80 -12.56
N ALA A 457 -47.76 -11.89 -11.94
CA ALA A 457 -48.97 -12.65 -12.33
C ALA A 457 -49.04 -13.09 -13.82
N GLY A 458 -47.91 -13.26 -14.50
CA GLY A 458 -47.82 -13.73 -15.89
C GLY A 458 -47.75 -12.62 -16.95
N TYR A 459 -47.65 -11.35 -16.55
CA TYR A 459 -47.52 -10.20 -17.44
C TYR A 459 -46.17 -9.51 -17.28
N SER A 460 -45.55 -9.15 -18.41
CA SER A 460 -44.31 -8.35 -18.42
C SER A 460 -44.61 -6.91 -17.99
N LEU A 461 -43.83 -6.40 -17.05
CA LEU A 461 -43.94 -5.01 -16.57
C LEU A 461 -42.84 -4.14 -17.20
N PRO A 462 -43.18 -2.95 -17.74
CA PRO A 462 -44.53 -2.37 -17.84
C PRO A 462 -45.36 -2.96 -18.99
N GLN A 463 -46.66 -3.21 -18.78
CA GLN A 463 -47.57 -3.66 -19.83
C GLN A 463 -48.20 -2.44 -20.54
N THR A 464 -47.83 -2.20 -21.80
CA THR A 464 -48.39 -1.09 -22.61
C THR A 464 -49.46 -1.56 -23.61
N GLY A 465 -49.71 -2.86 -23.71
CA GLY A 465 -50.65 -3.45 -24.68
C GLY A 465 -50.02 -3.83 -26.02
N ASP A 466 -48.85 -3.26 -26.34
CA ASP A 466 -48.10 -3.50 -27.59
C ASP A 466 -46.77 -4.19 -27.31
N GLY A 467 -46.71 -5.52 -27.54
CA GLY A 467 -45.48 -6.30 -27.44
C GLY A 467 -44.99 -6.61 -26.02
N VAL A 468 -43.74 -7.08 -25.91
CA VAL A 468 -43.08 -7.42 -24.64
C VAL A 468 -42.14 -6.28 -24.26
N ASN A 469 -42.49 -5.49 -23.25
CA ASN A 469 -41.59 -4.49 -22.71
C ASN A 469 -40.75 -5.06 -21.58
N VAL A 470 -39.57 -4.46 -21.40
CA VAL A 470 -38.64 -4.73 -20.30
C VAL A 470 -38.63 -3.53 -19.35
N ILE A 471 -38.33 -3.76 -18.08
CA ILE A 471 -38.33 -2.68 -17.08
C ILE A 471 -37.14 -1.74 -17.28
N SER A 472 -36.08 -2.26 -17.89
CA SER A 472 -34.94 -1.49 -18.36
C SER A 472 -34.20 -2.27 -19.41
N ASN A 473 -33.59 -1.54 -20.34
CA ASN A 473 -32.54 -2.03 -21.21
C ASN A 473 -31.35 -1.06 -21.14
N LEU A 474 -30.20 -1.49 -21.67
CA LEU A 474 -29.07 -0.63 -21.91
C LEU A 474 -28.22 -1.20 -23.03
N TYR A 475 -28.05 -0.43 -24.10
CA TYR A 475 -27.22 -0.81 -25.24
C TYR A 475 -26.04 0.13 -25.41
N SER A 476 -24.87 -0.40 -25.79
CA SER A 476 -23.70 0.41 -26.15
C SER A 476 -22.98 -0.21 -27.33
N ASN A 477 -22.58 0.63 -28.28
CA ASN A 477 -21.77 0.25 -29.44
C ASN A 477 -20.80 1.39 -29.74
N ASN A 478 -19.84 1.61 -28.83
CA ASN A 478 -18.98 2.78 -28.84
C ASN A 478 -17.51 2.42 -29.05
N ASP A 479 -16.83 3.23 -29.85
CA ASP A 479 -15.39 3.17 -30.06
C ASP A 479 -14.77 4.54 -29.77
N LEU A 480 -13.80 4.56 -28.86
CA LEU A 480 -13.07 5.75 -28.46
C LEU A 480 -11.60 5.59 -28.83
N SER A 481 -11.05 6.60 -29.50
CA SER A 481 -9.62 6.76 -29.71
C SER A 481 -9.24 8.16 -29.30
N SER A 482 -8.25 8.32 -28.41
CA SER A 482 -7.83 9.64 -27.96
C SER A 482 -6.35 9.68 -27.58
N THR A 483 -5.79 10.89 -27.58
CA THR A 483 -4.41 11.17 -27.19
C THR A 483 -4.41 12.25 -26.11
N ARG A 484 -3.64 12.02 -25.06
CA ARG A 484 -3.36 12.98 -23.99
C ARG A 484 -1.89 13.35 -24.02
N VAL A 485 -1.61 14.65 -24.00
CA VAL A 485 -0.25 15.16 -23.80
C VAL A 485 -0.23 15.83 -22.44
N SER A 486 0.74 15.49 -21.61
CA SER A 486 0.90 16.09 -20.29
C SER A 486 2.35 16.43 -20.03
N GLY A 487 2.57 17.44 -19.19
CA GLY A 487 3.90 17.82 -18.74
C GLY A 487 3.85 18.52 -17.41
N TYR A 488 4.95 18.44 -16.66
CA TYR A 488 5.10 19.12 -15.39
C TYR A 488 6.52 19.64 -15.20
N ILE A 489 6.63 20.65 -14.35
CA ILE A 489 7.89 21.10 -13.78
C ILE A 489 7.65 21.45 -12.31
N GLN A 490 8.56 21.04 -11.46
CA GLN A 490 8.52 21.36 -10.03
C GLN A 490 9.93 21.59 -9.48
N ASP A 491 10.01 22.37 -8.42
CA ASP A 491 11.22 22.58 -7.64
C ASP A 491 10.97 22.25 -6.18
N VAL A 492 11.89 21.48 -5.60
CA VAL A 492 11.97 21.22 -4.17
C VAL A 492 13.12 22.05 -3.59
N PHE A 493 12.77 23.16 -2.97
CA PHE A 493 13.71 24.09 -2.36
C PHE A 493 13.78 23.89 -0.86
N LYS A 494 14.96 23.51 -0.36
CA LYS A 494 15.22 23.33 1.09
C LYS A 494 16.12 24.43 1.61
N PHE A 495 15.67 25.15 2.63
CA PHE A 495 16.45 26.23 3.23
C PHE A 495 16.30 26.27 4.75
N ARG A 496 17.30 26.83 5.43
CA ARG A 496 17.31 26.95 6.89
C ARG A 496 17.37 28.42 7.28
N THR A 497 16.55 28.78 8.26
CA THR A 497 16.48 30.13 8.85
C THR A 497 16.75 30.05 10.35
N LYS A 498 16.75 31.20 11.05
CA LYS A 498 16.83 31.24 12.52
C LYS A 498 15.64 30.53 13.17
N GLN A 499 14.48 30.54 12.52
CA GLN A 499 13.23 29.96 13.02
C GLN A 499 13.16 28.44 12.84
N GLY A 500 13.80 27.88 11.80
CA GLY A 500 13.77 26.44 11.53
C GLY A 500 14.20 26.04 10.13
N MET A 501 14.02 24.77 9.79
CA MET A 501 14.21 24.23 8.45
C MET A 501 12.90 24.28 7.67
N PHE A 502 12.94 24.81 6.46
CA PHE A 502 11.82 24.88 5.54
C PHE A 502 12.08 24.00 4.32
N THR A 503 11.02 23.35 3.85
CA THR A 503 10.97 22.65 2.57
C THR A 503 9.81 23.22 1.77
N LEU A 504 10.10 24.00 0.73
CA LEU A 504 9.11 24.52 -0.20
C LEU A 504 9.11 23.65 -1.45
N ILE A 505 7.95 23.13 -1.82
CA ILE A 505 7.74 22.37 -3.05
C ILE A 505 6.75 23.17 -3.88
N GLY A 506 7.20 23.70 -5.01
CA GLY A 506 6.35 24.45 -5.95
C GLY A 506 6.40 23.81 -7.32
N GLY A 507 5.26 23.60 -7.94
CA GLY A 507 5.22 23.01 -9.27
C GLY A 507 3.96 23.36 -10.05
N ILE A 508 4.06 23.22 -11.36
CA ILE A 508 2.95 23.37 -12.30
C ILE A 508 2.87 22.13 -13.18
N ARG A 509 1.66 21.75 -13.52
CA ARG A 509 1.36 20.68 -14.46
C ARG A 509 0.35 21.17 -15.48
N GLY A 510 0.51 20.77 -16.74
CA GLY A 510 -0.45 21.01 -17.80
C GLY A 510 -0.78 19.73 -18.52
N SER A 511 -2.02 19.58 -18.99
CA SER A 511 -2.39 18.48 -19.87
C SER A 511 -3.41 18.93 -20.91
N TYR A 512 -3.28 18.42 -22.13
CA TYR A 512 -4.23 18.59 -23.21
C TYR A 512 -4.79 17.24 -23.63
N TRP A 513 -6.12 17.15 -23.75
CA TRP A 513 -6.80 15.94 -24.22
C TRP A 513 -7.47 16.16 -25.57
N SER A 514 -7.18 15.28 -26.54
CA SER A 514 -7.65 15.44 -27.91
C SER A 514 -9.14 15.20 -28.09
N TYR A 515 -9.80 14.48 -27.17
CA TYR A 515 -11.22 14.10 -27.31
C TYR A 515 -12.15 15.29 -27.09
N ASN A 516 -12.06 15.93 -25.93
CA ASN A 516 -12.87 17.10 -25.55
C ASN A 516 -12.17 18.45 -25.84
N LYS A 517 -10.96 18.40 -26.42
CA LYS A 517 -10.10 19.56 -26.74
C LYS A 517 -9.85 20.48 -25.54
N GLU A 518 -9.79 19.90 -24.35
CA GLU A 518 -9.58 20.65 -23.11
C GLU A 518 -8.08 20.73 -22.78
N PHE A 519 -7.64 21.92 -22.38
CA PHE A 519 -6.36 22.13 -21.72
C PHE A 519 -6.59 22.41 -20.24
N ILE A 520 -5.97 21.63 -19.37
CA ILE A 520 -5.98 21.80 -17.92
C ILE A 520 -4.63 22.33 -17.43
N PHE A 521 -4.67 23.18 -16.41
CA PHE A 521 -3.49 23.79 -15.78
C PHE A 521 -3.59 23.70 -14.25
N SER A 522 -2.64 23.00 -13.64
CA SER A 522 -2.69 22.51 -12.26
C SER A 522 -1.48 23.03 -11.45
N PRO A 523 -1.49 24.28 -10.94
CA PRO A 523 -0.46 24.77 -10.02
C PRO A 523 -0.61 24.14 -8.63
N ARG A 524 0.50 23.75 -8.01
CA ARG A 524 0.53 23.09 -6.70
C ARG A 524 1.71 23.61 -5.87
N VAL A 525 1.47 23.87 -4.59
CA VAL A 525 2.48 24.34 -3.63
C VAL A 525 2.32 23.62 -2.29
N SER A 526 3.42 23.18 -1.71
CA SER A 526 3.49 22.60 -0.37
C SER A 526 4.66 23.19 0.40
N LEU A 527 4.43 23.50 1.67
CA LEU A 527 5.41 24.03 2.62
C LEU A 527 5.50 23.08 3.82
N GLY A 528 6.70 22.57 4.09
CA GLY A 528 7.05 21.88 5.32
C GLY A 528 7.93 22.75 6.21
N PHE A 529 7.68 22.76 7.51
CA PHE A 529 8.42 23.55 8.49
C PHE A 529 8.76 22.72 9.73
N ILE A 530 10.04 22.62 10.04
CA ILE A 530 10.55 22.01 11.28
C ILE A 530 11.16 23.15 12.12
N PRO A 531 10.53 23.54 13.24
CA PRO A 531 11.02 24.63 14.06
C PRO A 531 12.30 24.26 14.81
N ASN A 532 13.19 25.25 14.98
CA ASN A 532 14.40 25.06 15.80
C ASN A 532 14.09 24.98 17.30
N PHE A 533 12.96 25.54 17.76
CA PHE A 533 12.58 25.53 19.19
C PHE A 533 12.15 24.13 19.67
N ASP A 534 11.58 23.31 18.79
CA ASP A 534 11.26 21.91 19.09
C ASP A 534 11.29 21.07 17.81
N GLN A 535 12.36 20.29 17.64
CA GLN A 535 12.55 19.45 16.45
C GLN A 535 11.62 18.23 16.41
N ARG A 536 10.84 18.00 17.48
CA ARG A 536 9.78 16.99 17.52
C ARG A 536 8.52 17.41 16.77
N LEU A 537 8.36 18.72 16.54
CA LEU A 537 7.23 19.26 15.79
C LEU A 537 7.57 19.33 14.30
N THR A 538 6.60 19.03 13.46
CA THR A 538 6.69 19.30 12.02
C THR A 538 5.34 19.81 11.54
N PHE A 539 5.33 21.00 10.94
CA PHE A 539 4.13 21.59 10.36
C PHE A 539 4.17 21.47 8.84
N ARG A 540 3.00 21.31 8.24
CA ARG A 540 2.81 21.23 6.79
C ARG A 540 1.63 22.10 6.37
N ALA A 541 1.75 22.74 5.22
CA ALA A 541 0.65 23.41 4.55
C ALA A 541 0.73 23.07 3.06
N ALA A 542 -0.37 22.68 2.44
CA ALA A 542 -0.42 22.39 1.01
C ALA A 542 -1.69 22.97 0.38
N THR A 543 -1.52 23.52 -0.82
CA THR A 543 -2.63 24.01 -1.64
C THR A 543 -2.34 23.84 -3.12
N GLY A 544 -3.39 23.68 -3.92
CA GLY A 544 -3.24 23.53 -5.36
C GLY A 544 -4.56 23.23 -6.04
N ILE A 545 -4.52 23.27 -7.37
CA ILE A 545 -5.63 22.88 -8.24
C ILE A 545 -5.34 21.47 -8.76
N TYR A 546 -6.34 20.61 -8.63
CA TYR A 546 -6.32 19.21 -9.02
C TYR A 546 -7.49 18.96 -9.94
N TYR A 547 -7.28 18.13 -10.96
CA TYR A 547 -8.33 17.76 -11.91
C TYR A 547 -8.52 16.24 -11.89
N GLN A 548 -9.75 15.79 -12.11
CA GLN A 548 -10.06 14.42 -12.50
C GLN A 548 -10.39 14.46 -13.99
N SER A 549 -9.41 14.10 -14.82
CA SER A 549 -9.64 13.95 -16.25
C SER A 549 -10.65 12.82 -16.48
N PRO A 550 -11.74 13.05 -17.23
CA PRO A 550 -12.77 12.03 -17.45
C PRO A 550 -12.15 10.83 -18.17
N PHE A 551 -12.32 9.63 -17.64
CA PHE A 551 -12.00 8.41 -18.38
C PHE A 551 -13.26 7.89 -19.08
N TYR A 552 -13.28 6.64 -19.52
CA TYR A 552 -14.40 6.11 -20.31
C TYR A 552 -15.75 6.12 -19.59
N LYS A 553 -15.79 5.83 -18.29
CA LYS A 553 -17.04 5.72 -17.53
C LYS A 553 -17.74 7.06 -17.40
N GLU A 554 -16.95 8.11 -17.24
CA GLU A 554 -17.41 9.47 -17.02
C GLU A 554 -18.03 10.07 -18.28
N LEU A 555 -17.63 9.63 -19.49
CA LEU A 555 -18.18 10.15 -20.76
C LEU A 555 -19.56 9.61 -21.10
N ARG A 556 -19.98 8.51 -20.45
CA ARG A 556 -21.17 7.77 -20.83
C ARG A 556 -22.42 8.53 -20.40
N THR A 557 -23.21 8.96 -21.37
CA THR A 557 -24.53 9.53 -21.18
C THR A 557 -25.57 8.54 -21.71
N THR A 558 -26.65 8.34 -20.97
CA THR A 558 -27.78 7.53 -21.43
C THR A 558 -28.76 8.41 -22.18
N VAL A 559 -29.05 8.06 -23.43
CA VAL A 559 -30.06 8.69 -24.29
C VAL A 559 -31.09 7.65 -24.72
N GLN A 560 -32.31 8.08 -25.02
CA GLN A 560 -33.35 7.17 -25.52
C GLN A 560 -33.41 7.22 -27.04
N ASP A 561 -33.45 6.04 -27.68
CA ASP A 561 -33.68 5.93 -29.12
C ASP A 561 -35.18 6.13 -29.48
N ALA A 562 -35.49 6.10 -30.78
CA ALA A 562 -36.86 6.28 -31.28
C ALA A 562 -37.85 5.20 -30.82
N ALA A 563 -37.35 4.05 -30.35
CA ALA A 563 -38.15 2.95 -29.81
C ALA A 563 -38.20 2.99 -28.26
N GLY A 564 -37.62 4.02 -27.63
CA GLY A 564 -37.60 4.20 -26.18
C GLY A 564 -36.54 3.35 -25.46
N ASN A 565 -35.57 2.77 -26.19
CA ASN A 565 -34.47 2.03 -25.57
C ASN A 565 -33.36 2.96 -25.11
N ASP A 566 -32.80 2.68 -23.95
CA ASP A 566 -31.64 3.38 -23.41
C ASP A 566 -30.36 2.95 -24.16
N VAL A 567 -29.71 3.91 -24.80
CA VAL A 567 -28.45 3.74 -25.54
C VAL A 567 -27.38 4.64 -24.91
N ILE A 568 -26.15 4.13 -24.81
CA ILE A 568 -25.00 4.90 -24.36
C ILE A 568 -24.45 5.72 -25.52
N GLU A 569 -24.37 7.03 -25.33
CA GLU A 569 -23.60 7.95 -26.14
C GLU A 569 -22.45 8.54 -25.33
N LEU A 570 -21.36 8.91 -26.02
CA LEU A 570 -20.20 9.52 -25.39
C LEU A 570 -20.28 11.04 -25.50
N ASN A 571 -20.34 11.73 -24.37
CA ASN A 571 -20.38 13.18 -24.30
C ASN A 571 -18.99 13.78 -24.64
N LYS A 572 -18.90 14.50 -25.76
CA LYS A 572 -17.66 15.15 -26.23
C LYS A 572 -17.37 16.49 -25.54
N ASP A 573 -18.38 17.13 -24.97
CA ASP A 573 -18.26 18.45 -24.34
C ASP A 573 -17.89 18.36 -22.86
N ILE A 574 -17.83 17.14 -22.33
CA ILE A 574 -17.50 16.86 -20.95
C ILE A 574 -16.14 17.45 -20.56
N LYS A 575 -16.08 18.09 -19.40
CA LYS A 575 -14.91 18.75 -18.83
C LYS A 575 -14.34 17.97 -17.65
N SER A 576 -13.10 18.25 -17.34
CA SER A 576 -12.41 17.66 -16.20
C SER A 576 -12.97 18.21 -14.90
N GLN A 577 -13.40 17.33 -13.99
CA GLN A 577 -13.86 17.75 -12.67
C GLN A 577 -12.69 18.41 -11.93
N ARG A 578 -12.96 19.43 -11.12
CA ARG A 578 -11.91 20.23 -10.47
C ARG A 578 -12.03 20.20 -8.95
N SER A 579 -10.89 20.06 -8.28
CA SER A 579 -10.75 20.23 -6.83
C SER A 579 -9.67 21.26 -6.50
N ILE A 580 -9.98 22.21 -5.61
CA ILE A 580 -9.00 23.10 -5.00
C ILE A 580 -8.78 22.63 -3.57
N HIS A 581 -7.56 22.23 -3.25
CA HIS A 581 -7.20 21.70 -1.93
C HIS A 581 -6.62 22.80 -1.04
N PHE A 582 -7.00 22.78 0.24
CA PHE A 582 -6.33 23.48 1.33
C PHE A 582 -6.12 22.48 2.46
N ILE A 583 -4.87 22.18 2.79
CA ILE A 583 -4.49 21.19 3.80
C ILE A 583 -3.49 21.82 4.77
N LEU A 584 -3.76 21.67 6.07
CA LEU A 584 -2.85 22.04 7.15
C LEU A 584 -2.59 20.79 7.99
N GLY A 585 -1.32 20.42 8.11
CA GLY A 585 -0.88 19.23 8.83
C GLY A 585 0.09 19.55 9.96
N GLY A 586 0.08 18.74 11.00
CA GLY A 586 0.99 18.82 12.14
C GLY A 586 1.37 17.43 12.61
N ASP A 587 2.66 17.22 12.84
CA ASP A 587 3.20 16.03 13.49
C ASP A 587 3.89 16.41 14.79
N TYR A 588 3.69 15.60 15.83
CA TYR A 588 4.43 15.66 17.08
C TYR A 588 4.98 14.29 17.41
N THR A 589 6.31 14.16 17.45
CA THR A 589 7.00 12.93 17.85
C THR A 589 7.42 12.99 19.30
N PHE A 590 7.25 11.91 20.05
CA PHE A 590 7.68 11.86 21.45
C PHE A 590 8.09 10.44 21.82
N LYS A 591 8.84 10.31 22.91
CA LYS A 591 9.22 9.02 23.47
C LYS A 591 8.46 8.76 24.75
N ALA A 592 7.99 7.55 24.94
CA ALA A 592 7.47 7.07 26.22
C ALA A 592 8.14 5.73 26.56
N GLY A 593 8.97 5.73 27.61
CA GLY A 593 9.95 4.66 27.84
C GLY A 593 10.97 4.60 26.71
N ASP A 594 11.27 3.39 26.23
CA ASP A 594 12.20 3.15 25.12
C ASP A 594 11.55 3.18 23.73
N ARG A 595 10.26 3.56 23.65
CA ARG A 595 9.45 3.48 22.42
C ARG A 595 9.18 4.86 21.83
N ASN A 596 9.17 4.92 20.49
CA ASN A 596 8.82 6.12 19.75
C ASN A 596 7.31 6.16 19.47
N PHE A 597 6.71 7.32 19.66
CA PHE A 597 5.32 7.62 19.35
C PHE A 597 5.24 8.87 18.47
N LYS A 598 4.19 8.94 17.67
CA LYS A 598 3.91 10.09 16.81
C LYS A 598 2.41 10.36 16.77
N VAL A 599 2.01 11.61 16.94
CA VAL A 599 0.66 12.06 16.64
C VAL A 599 0.72 12.88 15.37
N SER A 600 -0.07 12.52 14.37
CA SER A 600 -0.27 13.28 13.14
C SER A 600 -1.70 13.80 13.10
N THR A 601 -1.88 15.05 12.68
CA THR A 601 -3.19 15.67 12.50
C THR A 601 -3.20 16.46 11.20
N ASP A 602 -4.21 16.24 10.36
CA ASP A 602 -4.43 17.00 9.14
C ASP A 602 -5.86 17.60 9.16
N LEU A 603 -5.94 18.91 8.94
CA LEU A 603 -7.17 19.64 8.63
C LEU A 603 -7.22 19.85 7.12
N TYR A 604 -8.39 19.65 6.52
CA TYR A 604 -8.53 19.83 5.08
C TYR A 604 -9.87 20.47 4.68
N TYR A 605 -9.81 21.23 3.59
CA TYR A 605 -10.96 21.75 2.87
C TYR A 605 -10.69 21.60 1.37
N LYS A 606 -11.63 20.97 0.66
CA LYS A 606 -11.62 20.80 -0.79
C LYS A 606 -12.83 21.51 -1.36
N LYS A 607 -12.63 22.50 -2.23
CA LYS A 607 -13.70 23.08 -3.05
C LYS A 607 -13.80 22.30 -4.35
N LEU A 608 -15.00 21.86 -4.72
CA LEU A 608 -15.25 21.01 -5.88
C LEU A 608 -16.11 21.75 -6.89
N ASP A 609 -15.67 21.79 -8.14
CA ASP A 609 -16.36 22.42 -9.27
C ASP A 609 -16.41 21.45 -10.46
N ASP A 610 -17.36 21.68 -11.37
CA ASP A 610 -17.57 20.86 -12.58
C ASP A 610 -17.70 19.37 -12.29
N LEU A 611 -18.31 19.00 -11.16
CA LEU A 611 -18.50 17.61 -10.76
C LEU A 611 -19.45 16.89 -11.72
N ILE A 612 -19.15 15.61 -11.94
CA ILE A 612 -20.01 14.66 -12.64
C ILE A 612 -20.62 13.77 -11.57
N PRO A 613 -21.91 13.97 -11.21
CA PRO A 613 -22.57 13.14 -10.21
C PRO A 613 -22.51 11.66 -10.57
N TYR A 614 -22.43 10.82 -9.54
CA TYR A 614 -22.42 9.39 -9.69
C TYR A 614 -23.19 8.69 -8.58
N THR A 615 -23.59 7.46 -8.85
CA THR A 615 -24.15 6.53 -7.87
C THR A 615 -23.20 5.37 -7.68
N VAL A 616 -23.13 4.84 -6.46
CA VAL A 616 -22.34 3.66 -6.12
C VAL A 616 -23.28 2.55 -5.70
N ASP A 617 -23.17 1.40 -6.34
CA ASP A 617 -23.81 0.17 -5.92
C ASP A 617 -22.71 -0.90 -5.76
N ASN A 618 -22.43 -1.28 -4.51
CA ASN A 618 -21.26 -2.08 -4.15
C ASN A 618 -19.94 -1.42 -4.61
N VAL A 619 -19.32 -1.90 -5.70
CA VAL A 619 -18.16 -1.27 -6.35
C VAL A 619 -18.49 -0.74 -7.75
N LYS A 620 -19.73 -0.93 -8.23
CA LYS A 620 -20.19 -0.41 -9.52
C LYS A 620 -20.47 1.09 -9.40
N ILE A 621 -19.67 1.88 -10.09
CA ILE A 621 -19.86 3.34 -10.22
C ILE A 621 -20.56 3.63 -11.54
N ARG A 622 -21.66 4.40 -11.48
CA ARG A 622 -22.37 4.92 -12.66
C ARG A 622 -22.41 6.44 -12.61
N TYR A 623 -21.78 7.09 -13.58
CA TYR A 623 -21.75 8.54 -13.75
C TYR A 623 -22.94 9.04 -14.57
N TYR A 624 -23.28 10.32 -14.41
CA TYR A 624 -24.34 10.98 -15.17
C TYR A 624 -23.92 11.34 -16.61
N GLY A 625 -22.62 11.39 -16.89
CA GLY A 625 -22.11 11.82 -18.21
C GLY A 625 -22.12 13.34 -18.42
N GLU A 626 -22.38 14.13 -17.37
CA GLU A 626 -22.59 15.59 -17.45
C GLU A 626 -21.96 16.32 -16.25
N ASN A 627 -21.22 17.41 -16.52
CA ASN A 627 -20.70 18.32 -15.48
C ASN A 627 -21.82 19.20 -14.93
N CYS A 628 -22.64 18.64 -14.04
CA CYS A 628 -23.85 19.29 -13.55
C CYS A 628 -23.87 19.48 -12.02
N ALA A 629 -22.74 19.38 -11.34
CA ALA A 629 -22.68 19.59 -9.89
C ALA A 629 -21.46 20.40 -9.42
N LYS A 630 -21.60 20.97 -8.21
CA LYS A 630 -20.52 21.64 -7.46
C LYS A 630 -20.64 21.26 -5.99
N GLY A 631 -19.54 21.27 -5.25
CA GLY A 631 -19.55 20.74 -3.89
C GLY A 631 -18.35 21.13 -3.06
N HIS A 632 -18.23 20.51 -1.90
CA HIS A 632 -17.06 20.63 -1.05
C HIS A 632 -16.89 19.38 -0.19
N ALA A 633 -15.65 19.14 0.24
CA ALA A 633 -15.32 18.13 1.24
C ALA A 633 -14.39 18.74 2.30
N MET A 634 -14.74 18.62 3.57
CA MET A 634 -13.94 19.15 4.68
C MET A 634 -13.89 18.18 5.84
N GLY A 635 -12.82 18.24 6.63
CA GLY A 635 -12.68 17.34 7.77
C GLY A 635 -11.37 17.49 8.53
N ILE A 636 -11.26 16.64 9.55
CA ILE A 636 -10.09 16.47 10.40
C ILE A 636 -9.71 14.99 10.43
N ASP A 637 -8.43 14.73 10.21
CA ASP A 637 -7.80 13.41 10.27
C ASP A 637 -6.78 13.41 11.40
N VAL A 638 -6.87 12.46 12.33
CA VAL A 638 -5.93 12.28 13.43
C VAL A 638 -5.41 10.85 13.38
N LYS A 639 -4.09 10.68 13.52
CA LYS A 639 -3.45 9.37 13.53
C LYS A 639 -2.41 9.31 14.64
N PHE A 640 -2.58 8.35 15.53
CA PHE A 640 -1.65 8.08 16.62
C PHE A 640 -0.86 6.82 16.28
N PHE A 641 0.46 6.96 16.20
CA PHE A 641 1.41 5.89 15.94
C PHE A 641 2.15 5.51 17.22
N GLY A 642 2.38 4.21 17.41
CA GLY A 642 3.24 3.67 18.45
C GLY A 642 4.06 2.50 17.94
N GLU A 643 5.35 2.50 18.25
CA GLU A 643 6.28 1.39 18.00
C GLU A 643 6.25 0.42 19.19
N PHE A 644 5.27 -0.49 19.21
CA PHE A 644 5.14 -1.49 20.29
C PHE A 644 6.15 -2.64 20.13
N VAL A 645 6.45 -2.98 18.88
CA VAL A 645 7.50 -3.91 18.47
C VAL A 645 8.61 -3.13 17.78
N PRO A 646 9.89 -3.30 18.17
CA PRO A 646 10.99 -2.64 17.48
C PRO A 646 10.94 -2.89 15.97
N GLY A 647 10.93 -1.81 15.18
CA GLY A 647 10.82 -1.85 13.73
C GLY A 647 9.42 -2.04 13.15
N THR A 648 8.36 -2.16 13.97
CA THR A 648 6.97 -2.31 13.54
C THR A 648 6.08 -1.20 14.11
N ASP A 649 5.44 -0.46 13.21
CA ASP A 649 4.51 0.61 13.59
C ASP A 649 3.11 0.04 13.77
N SER A 650 2.47 0.33 14.90
CA SER A 650 1.02 0.22 15.08
C SER A 650 0.40 1.61 15.09
N TRP A 651 -0.87 1.72 14.74
CA TRP A 651 -1.60 2.99 14.84
C TRP A 651 -3.08 2.83 15.07
N ILE A 652 -3.66 3.88 15.64
CA ILE A 652 -5.09 4.15 15.62
C ILE A 652 -5.32 5.45 14.87
N SER A 653 -6.31 5.47 13.99
CA SER A 653 -6.70 6.63 13.20
C SER A 653 -8.16 6.97 13.46
N PHE A 654 -8.44 8.27 13.45
CA PHE A 654 -9.75 8.85 13.60
C PHE A 654 -9.94 9.92 12.53
N SER A 655 -11.07 9.89 11.84
CA SER A 655 -11.42 10.85 10.81
C SER A 655 -12.86 11.31 10.98
N LEU A 656 -13.07 12.62 10.89
CA LEU A 656 -14.38 13.23 10.85
C LEU A 656 -14.45 14.08 9.58
N MET A 657 -15.48 13.86 8.76
CA MET A 657 -15.61 14.52 7.46
C MET A 657 -17.04 14.87 7.11
N LYS A 658 -17.20 15.90 6.28
CA LYS A 658 -18.45 16.26 5.64
C LYS A 658 -18.18 16.52 4.17
N ALA A 659 -18.84 15.78 3.29
CA ALA A 659 -18.77 15.95 1.84
C ALA A 659 -20.19 16.03 1.23
N GLU A 660 -20.46 17.12 0.51
CA GLU A 660 -21.76 17.45 -0.08
C GLU A 660 -21.59 18.01 -1.49
N GLN A 661 -22.59 17.77 -2.34
CA GLN A 661 -22.68 18.30 -3.69
C GLN A 661 -24.07 18.88 -3.93
N THR A 662 -24.14 19.93 -4.74
CA THR A 662 -25.37 20.53 -5.25
C THR A 662 -25.46 20.25 -6.73
N ILE A 663 -26.50 19.53 -7.15
CA ILE A 663 -26.74 19.07 -8.51
C ILE A 663 -27.73 20.03 -9.19
N ARG A 664 -27.33 20.53 -10.36
CA ARG A 664 -28.09 21.45 -11.24
C ARG A 664 -28.65 22.68 -10.51
N ASP A 665 -27.94 23.13 -9.46
CA ASP A 665 -28.37 24.22 -8.57
C ASP A 665 -29.77 24.04 -7.94
N LYS A 666 -30.25 22.79 -7.86
CA LYS A 666 -31.60 22.46 -7.37
C LYS A 666 -31.59 21.64 -6.10
N VAL A 667 -30.76 20.60 -6.05
CA VAL A 667 -30.78 19.61 -4.96
C VAL A 667 -29.39 19.48 -4.36
N THR A 668 -29.28 19.68 -3.05
CA THR A 668 -28.05 19.43 -2.28
C THR A 668 -28.15 18.08 -1.60
N VAL A 669 -27.20 17.19 -1.92
CA VAL A 669 -27.11 15.83 -1.38
C VAL A 669 -25.71 15.56 -0.85
N PRO A 670 -25.54 14.66 0.13
CA PRO A 670 -24.21 14.18 0.50
C PRO A 670 -23.58 13.44 -0.69
N MET A 671 -22.24 13.52 -0.81
CA MET A 671 -21.53 12.74 -1.83
C MET A 671 -21.64 11.22 -1.53
N PRO A 672 -21.58 10.33 -2.55
CA PRO A 672 -21.81 8.89 -2.37
C PRO A 672 -20.87 8.23 -1.34
N ASN A 673 -19.63 8.70 -1.25
CA ASN A 673 -18.63 8.20 -0.31
C ASN A 673 -18.51 9.02 0.99
N SER A 674 -19.54 9.80 1.35
CA SER A 674 -19.55 10.69 2.51
C SER A 674 -19.95 9.94 3.80
N GLN A 675 -18.98 9.32 4.48
CA GLN A 675 -19.21 8.48 5.67
C GLN A 675 -19.48 9.24 6.97
N GLY A 676 -19.13 10.52 7.06
CA GLY A 676 -19.26 11.30 8.30
C GLY A 676 -18.11 11.06 9.28
N TYR A 677 -17.88 9.82 9.70
CA TYR A 677 -16.79 9.45 10.60
C TYR A 677 -16.13 8.10 10.21
N ASN A 678 -14.86 7.93 10.57
CA ASN A 678 -14.15 6.66 10.44
C ASN A 678 -13.13 6.49 11.58
N VAL A 679 -13.06 5.29 12.15
CA VAL A 679 -12.07 4.90 13.16
C VAL A 679 -11.43 3.59 12.72
N SER A 680 -10.12 3.59 12.55
CA SER A 680 -9.38 2.39 12.16
C SER A 680 -8.24 2.10 13.13
N LEU A 681 -7.98 0.81 13.35
CA LEU A 681 -6.92 0.30 14.19
C LEU A 681 -6.07 -0.67 13.39
N PHE A 682 -4.77 -0.49 13.47
CA PHE A 682 -3.78 -1.44 13.03
C PHE A 682 -2.81 -1.69 14.18
N PHE A 683 -2.81 -2.89 14.72
CA PHE A 683 -1.99 -3.25 15.86
C PHE A 683 -1.21 -4.52 15.58
N GLN A 684 0.09 -4.48 15.84
CA GLN A 684 0.98 -5.63 15.70
C GLN A 684 1.92 -5.71 16.90
N ASP A 685 1.92 -6.85 17.59
CA ASP A 685 2.80 -7.09 18.73
C ASP A 685 3.32 -8.54 18.80
N TYR A 686 4.42 -8.74 19.53
CA TYR A 686 4.84 -10.06 19.99
C TYR A 686 4.03 -10.47 21.22
N PHE A 687 3.86 -11.77 21.45
CA PHE A 687 3.37 -12.20 22.76
C PHE A 687 4.38 -11.79 23.85
N PRO A 688 3.91 -11.25 24.99
CA PRO A 688 4.77 -10.90 26.10
C PRO A 688 5.65 -12.08 26.52
N GLY A 689 6.97 -11.90 26.49
CA GLY A 689 7.95 -12.94 26.83
C GLY A 689 8.22 -13.99 25.73
N TYR A 690 7.48 -13.99 24.61
CA TYR A 690 7.59 -15.01 23.57
C TYR A 690 7.62 -14.43 22.14
N LYS A 691 8.83 -14.10 21.67
CA LYS A 691 9.07 -13.45 20.37
C LYS A 691 8.72 -14.29 19.13
N ARG A 692 8.51 -15.60 19.29
CA ARG A 692 8.12 -16.50 18.19
C ARG A 692 6.65 -16.40 17.81
N VAL A 693 5.80 -15.83 18.68
CA VAL A 693 4.39 -15.59 18.36
C VAL A 693 4.19 -14.11 18.08
N LYS A 694 3.62 -13.81 16.91
CA LYS A 694 3.17 -12.48 16.50
C LYS A 694 1.65 -12.45 16.46
N LEU A 695 1.08 -11.36 16.94
CA LEU A 695 -0.33 -11.02 16.88
C LEU A 695 -0.51 -9.81 15.97
N ASN A 696 -1.43 -9.90 15.02
CA ASN A 696 -1.85 -8.81 14.15
C ASN A 696 -3.36 -8.59 14.34
N LEU A 697 -3.76 -7.34 14.56
CA LEU A 697 -5.15 -6.96 14.73
C LEU A 697 -5.46 -5.78 13.80
N LYS A 698 -6.50 -5.93 13.01
CA LYS A 698 -7.05 -4.88 12.14
C LYS A 698 -8.49 -4.62 12.54
N GLY A 699 -8.82 -3.38 12.86
CA GLY A 699 -10.18 -2.96 13.19
C GLY A 699 -10.61 -1.76 12.36
N VAL A 700 -11.87 -1.72 11.93
CA VAL A 700 -12.46 -0.59 11.20
C VAL A 700 -13.90 -0.38 11.68
N ILE A 701 -14.25 0.87 11.96
CA ILE A 701 -15.62 1.32 12.25
C ILE A 701 -15.85 2.59 11.44
N SER A 702 -16.74 2.52 10.46
CA SER A 702 -17.02 3.62 9.53
C SER A 702 -18.50 3.94 9.50
N GLY A 703 -18.85 5.23 9.43
CA GLY A 703 -20.23 5.65 9.27
C GLY A 703 -20.84 5.16 7.96
N GLY A 704 -22.17 5.03 7.96
CA GLY A 704 -22.93 4.54 6.81
C GLY A 704 -22.85 5.43 5.58
N LEU A 705 -22.86 4.83 4.40
CA LEU A 705 -22.80 5.54 3.14
C LEU A 705 -24.20 6.03 2.69
N PRO A 706 -24.31 7.25 2.14
CA PRO A 706 -25.52 7.67 1.44
C PRO A 706 -25.82 6.75 0.26
N PHE A 707 -27.09 6.44 0.09
CA PHE A 707 -27.57 5.50 -0.93
C PHE A 707 -28.88 6.00 -1.52
N ILE A 708 -29.09 5.72 -2.81
CA ILE A 708 -30.35 5.93 -3.53
C ILE A 708 -30.74 4.66 -4.28
N ALA A 709 -32.01 4.50 -4.60
CA ALA A 709 -32.46 3.35 -5.36
C ALA A 709 -31.80 3.31 -6.75
N PRO A 710 -31.42 2.13 -7.26
CA PRO A 710 -30.84 1.98 -8.59
C PRO A 710 -31.71 2.63 -9.66
N ARG A 711 -31.06 3.18 -10.69
CA ARG A 711 -31.73 3.83 -11.84
C ARG A 711 -32.59 5.06 -11.49
N THR A 712 -32.55 5.55 -10.25
CA THR A 712 -33.13 6.86 -9.90
C THR A 712 -32.08 7.96 -9.99
N LYS A 713 -32.50 9.18 -10.33
CA LYS A 713 -31.63 10.35 -10.25
C LYS A 713 -31.77 11.01 -8.88
N TYR A 714 -30.72 11.71 -8.43
CA TYR A 714 -30.72 12.40 -7.15
C TYR A 714 -31.80 13.49 -7.09
N GLU A 715 -32.16 14.06 -8.24
CA GLU A 715 -33.21 15.06 -8.36
C GLU A 715 -34.62 14.48 -8.16
N ASP A 716 -34.80 13.17 -8.34
CA ASP A 716 -36.12 12.51 -8.30
C ASP A 716 -36.47 11.98 -6.89
N VAL A 717 -35.51 11.97 -5.97
CA VAL A 717 -35.68 11.44 -4.61
C VAL A 717 -35.86 12.54 -3.56
N LYS A 718 -36.86 12.39 -2.69
CA LYS A 718 -37.15 13.35 -1.61
C LYS A 718 -36.06 13.39 -0.53
N SER A 719 -35.37 12.28 -0.30
CA SER A 719 -34.27 12.17 0.67
C SER A 719 -33.37 10.99 0.35
N THR A 720 -32.08 11.13 0.60
CA THR A 720 -31.12 10.01 0.55
C THR A 720 -31.20 9.20 1.85
N PHE A 721 -31.19 7.88 1.75
CA PHE A 721 -31.07 6.99 2.90
C PHE A 721 -29.58 6.69 3.17
N ARG A 722 -29.21 6.30 4.39
CA ARG A 722 -27.84 5.90 4.72
C ARG A 722 -27.80 4.45 5.16
N THR A 723 -26.80 3.70 4.68
CA THR A 723 -26.57 2.33 5.14
C THR A 723 -26.27 2.32 6.65
N PRO A 724 -26.42 1.17 7.33
CA PRO A 724 -25.83 0.98 8.66
C PRO A 724 -24.31 1.23 8.64
N ALA A 725 -23.76 1.58 9.80
CA ALA A 725 -22.32 1.74 9.96
C ALA A 725 -21.58 0.42 9.72
N TYR A 726 -20.49 0.47 8.95
CA TYR A 726 -19.63 -0.67 8.66
C TYR A 726 -18.69 -0.92 9.85
N LYS A 727 -18.59 -2.17 10.30
CA LYS A 727 -17.80 -2.56 11.48
C LYS A 727 -17.12 -3.90 11.23
N ARG A 728 -15.79 -3.94 11.34
CA ARG A 728 -15.05 -5.19 11.12
C ARG A 728 -13.80 -5.25 11.98
N VAL A 729 -13.54 -6.43 12.54
CA VAL A 729 -12.30 -6.73 13.24
C VAL A 729 -11.76 -8.07 12.73
N ASP A 730 -10.52 -8.04 12.23
CA ASP A 730 -9.78 -9.21 11.76
C ASP A 730 -8.55 -9.42 12.65
N LEU A 731 -8.27 -10.66 13.01
CA LEU A 731 -7.20 -11.04 13.92
C LEU A 731 -6.32 -12.11 13.28
N GLY A 732 -5.01 -11.94 13.31
CA GLY A 732 -4.04 -12.87 12.76
C GLY A 732 -3.04 -13.30 13.83
N PHE A 733 -2.90 -14.60 14.04
CA PHE A 733 -1.83 -15.19 14.84
C PHE A 733 -0.79 -15.77 13.92
N SER A 734 0.49 -15.56 14.20
CA SER A 734 1.60 -16.17 13.45
C SER A 734 2.63 -16.73 14.40
N TYR A 735 2.92 -18.03 14.27
CA TYR A 735 3.92 -18.77 15.03
C TYR A 735 5.12 -19.09 14.14
N GLN A 736 6.31 -18.66 14.56
CA GLN A 736 7.57 -19.04 13.93
C GLN A 736 7.93 -20.47 14.36
N LEU A 737 7.74 -21.43 13.46
CA LEU A 737 8.10 -22.82 13.69
C LEU A 737 9.60 -23.00 13.79
N ALA A 738 10.32 -22.41 12.83
CA ALA A 738 11.76 -22.48 12.72
C ALA A 738 12.27 -21.21 12.05
N GLY A 739 13.40 -20.67 12.52
CA GLY A 739 14.07 -19.57 11.85
C GLY A 739 15.31 -19.09 12.57
N GLY A 740 16.15 -18.32 11.86
CA GLY A 740 17.36 -17.73 12.42
C GLY A 740 18.39 -18.78 12.87
N THR A 741 18.65 -18.85 14.18
CA THR A 741 19.71 -19.67 14.81
C THR A 741 19.25 -21.05 15.29
N ASP A 742 18.05 -21.48 14.92
CA ASP A 742 17.52 -22.77 15.36
C ASP A 742 18.33 -23.93 14.77
N ALA A 743 18.74 -24.89 15.61
CA ALA A 743 19.60 -26.02 15.20
C ALA A 743 19.01 -26.90 14.07
N ILE A 744 17.70 -26.83 13.83
CA ILE A 744 17.05 -27.50 12.71
C ILE A 744 17.39 -26.85 11.36
N MET A 745 17.68 -25.54 11.37
CA MET A 745 18.09 -24.77 10.20
C MET A 745 19.47 -25.21 9.72
N ASP A 746 20.34 -25.73 10.59
CA ASP A 746 21.69 -26.19 10.18
C ASP A 746 21.69 -27.55 9.46
N ARG A 747 20.53 -28.20 9.26
CA ARG A 747 20.44 -29.58 8.77
C ARG A 747 19.71 -29.71 7.43
N GLY A 748 20.37 -30.38 6.47
CA GLY A 748 19.74 -30.87 5.24
C GLY A 748 19.07 -29.78 4.39
N PHE A 749 17.79 -29.97 4.06
CA PHE A 749 16.99 -29.03 3.27
C PHE A 749 16.78 -27.68 3.97
N PHE A 750 16.62 -27.67 5.30
CA PHE A 750 16.28 -26.49 6.10
C PHE A 750 17.36 -25.41 6.11
N ARG A 751 18.62 -25.71 5.73
CA ARG A 751 19.70 -24.69 5.65
C ARG A 751 19.49 -23.64 4.58
N HIS A 752 18.66 -23.93 3.60
CA HIS A 752 18.36 -22.99 2.52
C HIS A 752 17.13 -22.14 2.86
N LEU A 753 16.52 -22.34 4.03
CA LEU A 753 15.37 -21.57 4.49
C LEU A 753 15.83 -20.51 5.50
N LYS A 754 15.12 -19.39 5.55
CA LYS A 754 15.32 -18.33 6.56
C LYS A 754 14.31 -18.46 7.69
N ASN A 755 13.04 -18.62 7.35
CA ASN A 755 11.95 -18.72 8.32
C ASN A 755 10.82 -19.61 7.81
N ILE A 756 10.15 -20.28 8.75
CA ILE A 756 8.89 -21.00 8.52
C ILE A 756 7.86 -20.47 9.51
N TRP A 757 6.78 -19.89 9.00
CA TRP A 757 5.67 -19.35 9.78
C TRP A 757 4.40 -20.16 9.52
N ILE A 758 3.72 -20.55 10.60
CA ILE A 758 2.32 -20.97 10.53
C ILE A 758 1.47 -19.84 11.07
N GLY A 759 0.44 -19.46 10.32
CA GLY A 759 -0.53 -18.47 10.75
C GLY A 759 -1.94 -19.02 10.82
N LEU A 760 -2.71 -18.47 11.73
CA LEU A 760 -4.16 -18.65 11.82
C LEU A 760 -4.80 -17.26 11.88
N ASP A 761 -5.58 -16.94 10.85
CA ASP A 761 -6.34 -15.72 10.77
C ASP A 761 -7.82 -16.00 11.08
N VAL A 762 -8.42 -15.11 11.85
CA VAL A 762 -9.84 -15.06 12.17
C VAL A 762 -10.39 -13.78 11.55
N PHE A 763 -11.09 -13.95 10.43
CA PHE A 763 -11.79 -12.87 9.76
C PHE A 763 -13.13 -12.61 10.42
N ASN A 764 -13.52 -11.34 10.51
CA ASN A 764 -14.76 -10.89 11.14
C ASN A 764 -14.98 -11.54 12.51
N LEU A 765 -14.08 -11.26 13.46
CA LEU A 765 -14.00 -11.86 14.80
C LEU A 765 -15.35 -11.88 15.53
N PHE A 766 -16.13 -10.81 15.38
CA PHE A 766 -17.43 -10.61 16.04
C PHE A 766 -18.64 -11.05 15.19
N ASP A 767 -18.41 -11.65 14.01
CA ASP A 767 -19.45 -12.16 13.11
C ASP A 767 -20.51 -11.09 12.75
N ILE A 768 -20.06 -9.87 12.51
CA ILE A 768 -20.93 -8.73 12.21
C ILE A 768 -21.38 -8.81 10.75
N LYS A 769 -22.70 -8.83 10.52
CA LYS A 769 -23.30 -8.77 9.18
C LYS A 769 -23.29 -7.33 8.63
N ASN A 770 -22.22 -6.97 7.93
CA ASN A 770 -22.12 -5.66 7.25
C ASN A 770 -22.91 -5.65 5.94
N VAL A 771 -23.52 -4.51 5.60
CA VAL A 771 -24.29 -4.34 4.35
C VAL A 771 -23.37 -3.80 3.25
N SER A 772 -23.28 -4.52 2.12
CA SER A 772 -22.52 -4.09 0.93
C SER A 772 -23.35 -3.19 0.01
N SER A 773 -24.58 -3.61 -0.24
CA SER A 773 -25.54 -2.94 -1.12
C SER A 773 -26.97 -3.42 -0.80
N TYR A 774 -27.95 -3.02 -1.60
CA TYR A 774 -29.34 -3.46 -1.45
C TYR A 774 -29.82 -4.10 -2.74
N TYR A 775 -30.54 -5.21 -2.60
CA TYR A 775 -31.36 -5.80 -3.64
C TYR A 775 -32.75 -5.16 -3.58
N TRP A 776 -33.21 -4.57 -4.68
CA TRP A 776 -34.45 -3.80 -4.71
C TRP A 776 -35.57 -4.63 -5.32
N ILE A 777 -36.57 -4.93 -4.51
CA ILE A 777 -37.80 -5.56 -4.96
C ILE A 777 -38.91 -4.52 -5.02
N THR A 778 -39.88 -4.75 -5.88
CA THR A 778 -41.03 -3.86 -6.03
C THR A 778 -42.27 -4.69 -5.96
N ASN A 779 -43.19 -4.28 -5.10
CA ASN A 779 -44.45 -4.96 -4.96
C ASN A 779 -45.46 -4.63 -6.07
N ILE A 780 -46.60 -5.31 -6.04
CA ILE A 780 -47.73 -5.08 -6.94
C ILE A 780 -48.32 -3.67 -6.83
N ASP A 781 -48.21 -3.04 -5.66
CA ASP A 781 -48.62 -1.65 -5.40
C ASP A 781 -47.54 -0.61 -5.78
N ASN A 782 -46.48 -1.06 -6.48
CA ASN A 782 -45.34 -0.25 -6.92
C ASN A 782 -44.50 0.40 -5.78
N GLN A 783 -44.61 -0.11 -4.56
CA GLN A 783 -43.73 0.17 -3.43
C GLN A 783 -42.43 -0.64 -3.54
N GLN A 784 -41.30 0.01 -3.27
CA GLN A 784 -39.99 -0.62 -3.34
C GLN A 784 -39.45 -0.97 -1.95
N TYR A 785 -38.95 -2.20 -1.78
CA TYR A 785 -38.26 -2.65 -0.57
C TYR A 785 -36.77 -2.84 -0.86
N ALA A 786 -35.93 -2.33 0.05
CA ALA A 786 -34.49 -2.46 -0.01
C ALA A 786 -34.03 -3.65 0.85
N VAL A 787 -33.82 -4.80 0.22
CA VAL A 787 -33.34 -6.02 0.90
C VAL A 787 -31.80 -5.95 1.04
N PRO A 788 -31.22 -5.93 2.24
CA PRO A 788 -29.78 -5.80 2.42
C PRO A 788 -28.99 -6.97 1.82
N ASN A 789 -27.91 -6.67 1.10
CA ASN A 789 -26.89 -7.65 0.70
C ASN A 789 -25.78 -7.68 1.75
N TYR A 790 -25.78 -8.70 2.61
CA TYR A 790 -24.76 -8.85 3.63
C TYR A 790 -23.43 -9.37 3.07
N LEU A 791 -22.35 -8.91 3.68
CA LEU A 791 -20.96 -9.30 3.39
C LEU A 791 -20.58 -10.59 4.16
N THR A 792 -19.29 -10.90 4.26
CA THR A 792 -18.83 -12.19 4.77
C THR A 792 -18.99 -12.32 6.28
N GLY A 793 -19.46 -13.48 6.72
CA GLY A 793 -19.49 -13.85 8.14
C GLY A 793 -18.10 -14.18 8.68
N ARG A 794 -18.04 -14.64 9.92
CA ARG A 794 -16.79 -15.07 10.56
C ARG A 794 -16.19 -16.27 9.83
N GLN A 795 -14.88 -16.21 9.58
CA GLN A 795 -14.16 -17.31 8.94
C GLN A 795 -12.75 -17.48 9.48
N LEU A 796 -12.26 -18.72 9.48
CA LEU A 796 -10.89 -19.08 9.78
C LEU A 796 -10.08 -19.28 8.49
N ASN A 797 -8.83 -18.82 8.51
CA ASN A 797 -7.86 -19.07 7.45
C ASN A 797 -6.54 -19.56 8.07
N ALA A 798 -6.12 -20.76 7.69
CA ALA A 798 -4.80 -21.26 8.04
C ALA A 798 -3.83 -20.92 6.90
N ARG A 799 -2.61 -20.48 7.24
CA ARG A 799 -1.55 -20.17 6.29
C ARG A 799 -0.21 -20.73 6.70
N LEU A 800 0.62 -21.06 5.72
CA LEU A 800 2.02 -21.44 5.86
C LEU A 800 2.85 -20.50 4.99
N ILE A 801 3.91 -19.92 5.54
CA ILE A 801 4.86 -19.06 4.82
C ILE A 801 6.27 -19.62 5.03
N VAL A 802 7.01 -19.77 3.95
CA VAL A 802 8.39 -20.26 3.94
C VAL A 802 9.26 -19.24 3.21
N ASP A 803 10.20 -18.62 3.93
CA ASP A 803 11.17 -17.67 3.39
C ASP A 803 12.51 -18.39 3.15
N PHE A 804 13.24 -17.99 2.10
CA PHE A 804 14.58 -18.51 1.77
C PHE A 804 15.55 -17.41 1.30
#